data_AF-A0A914MIW0-F1
#
_entry.id   AF-A0A914MIW0-F1
#
_cell.length_a   1.000
_cell.length_b   1.000
_cell.length_c   1.000
_cell.angle_alpha   90.00
_cell.angle_beta   90.00
_cell.angle_gamma   90.00
#
_symmetry.space_group_name_H-M   'P 1'
#
loop_
_entity.id
_entity.type
_entity.pdbx_description
1 polymer ?
#
loop_
_entity_poly.entity_id
_entity_poly.type
_entity_poly.pdbx_seq_one_letter_code
_entity_poly.pdbx_strand_id
1 'polypeptide(L)'
;MKALVFILLLSSLSGSSSIPIDDRPSNEYYSMTKSAPFKNFFYREYNTEAEQIKTPNFQENNEYVYSYNAQVENGMLSSVESSGTKEESQQQAITRIQSQIRMYFLSERRGQLCMTQLKFGQFNDMRQMKEKQCYDPMGMFEPLQIPQETRQKLELCCQFDYVDGMVTRIQFEKQDVSWSKNIKRGVLNMLQMNLRHNEEGQNAMGENKNVDRLAQSFTVPETTVEGECQTIYTINKGSKQCQESQQPCSYNVTKSINFKKCSKIADSTNGFQTEQPQLKCSQCPMNEDVKVNEEHEGTAENQCADCDPREMTEQMLDRQTVIRSMLKCGMEQKQNNACPNCCQLDNSEMMSNYIYKNTKIESEGLYGSALRTKTCAKLSLETVQNIQTPAPLAATAESDEALLYSNEWGMNLRRFYMFGDEAFPDVNSSPYKMPKVEEATQALRSIVQSTIDHHHGIKTKHTIDLSRLVNKMRMCSYEELKQIEQNAKNQNEEKQQKVAMDVFVDCLATSGTRNTVKLLAEIIENEEIDENKGAYAINQLKNLPIPSNSILKQVKQLAQNVNVQNKPMVRQAAWLTFGALVNELCQHKGRNMMESSQDVSKSVQKQCTDDKKEEYKRTLLEQYNQATTFYDKFLALSALGNAGIDTTTPYIDQIINDKSQDYLIRVRAIDALRRLFTKQPRTIQQILLPIFLNNREDAYVRSSALTTLLRTQPEPSVIDQVVYSMRQEPNKRVKASTYQTMKMMAESRNPVDQQVSKHVKNALKSVNIDNEEMKNYKLWQIPAFCSKQQEGVFFTIGARKAQRWMPNFSYLKTDTYLNEKSNLDSLTVYVLQDSESYDSYGETRNYTDSTNNNDQHSENSKTLKQINQMLQIKPRNAFKYGYGDEQQSSSNNPLKYGYPYGQQSSHYSLRNQQNPSSVLCVRIGDVDHTFHALNQNWDIMSPQNWDIMSSQTSIPTTSPMLEEILQSMQKGEMPLFNRLISKFGLQQLQSVQNHTYSAIFNEREALIPTSVGLPIKIVNSVPMLMKVEASTQLQNRQSQEAKMQIDARIMAGISHVQRIVGPTVLFDHNFIYIWGSWTPFLIIGVSNTRSVEVNLPIQAELSANTEASRQSLTVK
;
A
#
# COMPACT_ATOMS: atom_id res chain seq x y z
N MET A 1 -6.45 10.96 -20.04
CA MET A 1 -5.37 11.65 -20.78
C MET A 1 -4.46 12.49 -19.90
N LYS A 2 -4.98 13.44 -19.09
CA LYS A 2 -4.14 14.30 -18.22
C LYS A 2 -3.31 13.52 -17.17
N ALA A 3 -3.81 12.39 -16.67
CA ALA A 3 -3.03 11.47 -15.81
C ALA A 3 -1.97 10.63 -16.57
N LEU A 4 -2.17 10.41 -17.87
CA LEU A 4 -1.29 9.57 -18.70
C LEU A 4 -0.05 10.36 -19.17
N VAL A 5 -0.21 11.67 -19.40
CA VAL A 5 0.89 12.61 -19.67
C VAL A 5 1.77 12.80 -18.43
N PHE A 6 1.19 12.74 -17.23
CA PHE A 6 1.93 12.93 -15.97
C PHE A 6 2.77 11.70 -15.57
N ILE A 7 2.28 10.48 -15.87
CA ILE A 7 3.04 9.23 -15.66
C ILE A 7 4.21 9.11 -16.65
N LEU A 8 4.03 9.60 -17.89
CA LEU A 8 5.12 9.67 -18.87
C LEU A 8 6.21 10.68 -18.46
N LEU A 9 5.86 11.75 -17.74
CA LEU A 9 6.82 12.73 -17.21
C LEU A 9 7.61 12.23 -15.98
N LEU A 10 7.04 11.32 -15.19
CA LEU A 10 7.74 10.70 -14.05
C LEU A 10 8.78 9.66 -14.47
N SER A 11 8.61 9.01 -15.62
CA SER A 11 9.57 8.04 -16.17
C SER A 11 10.82 8.66 -16.83
N SER A 12 10.86 9.98 -17.03
CA SER A 12 11.98 10.68 -17.70
C SER A 12 13.02 11.31 -16.76
N LEU A 13 12.97 11.05 -15.45
CA LEU A 13 13.89 11.63 -14.45
C LEU A 13 14.99 10.69 -13.94
N SER A 14 15.22 9.54 -14.56
CA SER A 14 16.42 8.72 -14.32
C SER A 14 17.53 9.14 -15.30
N GLY A 15 18.38 10.06 -14.84
CA GLY A 15 19.53 10.55 -15.60
C GLY A 15 20.45 9.43 -16.07
N SER A 16 20.71 9.41 -17.37
CA SER A 16 21.72 8.59 -18.04
C SER A 16 23.09 9.26 -17.94
N SER A 17 24.07 8.61 -17.30
CA SER A 17 25.48 8.85 -17.55
C SER A 17 26.10 7.58 -18.15
N SER A 18 26.53 7.70 -19.40
CA SER A 18 27.12 6.66 -20.23
C SER A 18 28.65 6.75 -20.16
N ILE A 19 29.31 5.73 -19.61
CA ILE A 19 30.74 5.44 -19.81
C ILE A 19 30.90 3.91 -19.95
N PRO A 20 31.64 3.39 -20.94
CA PRO A 20 31.70 1.96 -21.25
C PRO A 20 32.77 1.26 -20.42
N ILE A 21 32.50 0.04 -19.96
CA ILE A 21 33.54 -0.87 -19.45
C ILE A 21 33.33 -2.28 -19.98
N ASP A 22 34.46 -2.82 -20.42
CA ASP A 22 34.80 -4.10 -21.06
C ASP A 22 34.28 -5.36 -20.36
N ASP A 23 33.98 -6.36 -21.19
CA ASP A 23 33.65 -7.73 -20.83
C ASP A 23 34.90 -8.54 -20.46
N ARG A 24 34.83 -9.33 -19.37
CA ARG A 24 35.37 -10.71 -19.31
C ARG A 24 34.99 -11.43 -18.00
N PRO A 25 34.60 -12.72 -18.05
CA PRO A 25 34.20 -13.49 -16.88
C PRO A 25 35.37 -14.27 -16.24
N SER A 26 35.34 -14.40 -14.92
CA SER A 26 36.24 -15.25 -14.11
C SER A 26 35.59 -16.60 -13.81
N ASN A 27 36.30 -17.67 -14.15
CA ASN A 27 36.15 -19.01 -13.56
C ASN A 27 37.42 -19.28 -12.76
N GLU A 28 37.31 -19.78 -11.53
CA GLU A 28 37.98 -21.01 -11.11
C GLU A 28 37.68 -21.41 -9.66
N TYR A 29 37.38 -22.70 -9.52
CA TYR A 29 37.23 -23.51 -8.33
C TYR A 29 38.59 -23.79 -7.67
N TYR A 30 38.67 -23.90 -6.34
CA TYR A 30 39.58 -24.85 -5.70
C TYR A 30 39.05 -25.35 -4.34
N SER A 31 38.96 -26.68 -4.24
CA SER A 31 38.88 -27.45 -2.99
C SER A 31 40.28 -27.68 -2.44
N MET A 32 40.47 -27.62 -1.12
CA MET A 32 41.70 -28.11 -0.48
C MET A 32 41.42 -29.15 0.60
N THR A 33 42.16 -30.25 0.46
CA THR A 33 42.20 -31.49 1.23
C THR A 33 43.01 -31.39 2.52
N LYS A 34 42.62 -32.23 3.49
CA LYS A 34 43.28 -32.51 4.79
C LYS A 34 44.70 -33.11 4.64
N SER A 35 45.60 -32.78 5.56
CA SER A 35 46.24 -33.73 6.49
C SER A 35 47.42 -33.11 7.27
N ALA A 36 47.48 -33.35 8.58
CA ALA A 36 48.68 -33.26 9.41
C ALA A 36 48.58 -34.26 10.60
N PRO A 37 49.69 -34.79 11.12
CA PRO A 37 49.73 -36.03 11.91
C PRO A 37 49.70 -35.83 13.44
N PHE A 38 49.23 -36.87 14.12
CA PHE A 38 49.20 -37.08 15.58
C PHE A 38 50.59 -37.09 16.25
N LYS A 39 50.66 -36.61 17.51
CA LYS A 39 51.40 -37.26 18.62
C LYS A 39 50.95 -36.77 20.01
N ASN A 40 50.79 -37.75 20.90
CA ASN A 40 50.26 -37.75 22.27
C ASN A 40 51.04 -36.90 23.28
N PHE A 41 50.37 -36.43 24.36
CA PHE A 41 50.87 -36.56 25.75
C PHE A 41 49.81 -36.22 26.85
N PHE A 42 49.68 -37.17 27.81
CA PHE A 42 49.10 -37.18 29.17
C PHE A 42 47.72 -36.56 29.51
N TYR A 43 46.80 -37.45 29.93
CA TYR A 43 45.60 -37.14 30.71
C TYR A 43 45.94 -36.93 32.19
N ARG A 44 45.41 -35.86 32.79
CA ARG A 44 45.24 -35.70 34.25
C ARG A 44 43.76 -35.39 34.49
N GLU A 45 43.06 -36.33 35.12
CA GLU A 45 41.67 -36.14 35.54
C GLU A 45 41.57 -34.97 36.52
N TYR A 46 40.71 -34.00 36.19
CA TYR A 46 40.23 -33.00 37.13
C TYR A 46 38.71 -33.03 37.14
N ASN A 47 38.16 -33.40 38.29
CA ASN A 47 36.79 -33.09 38.69
C ASN A 47 36.56 -31.59 38.53
N THR A 48 35.50 -31.20 37.81
CA THR A 48 34.97 -29.83 37.86
C THR A 48 33.47 -29.89 37.67
N GLU A 49 32.74 -29.93 38.78
CA GLU A 49 31.43 -29.28 38.87
C GLU A 49 31.67 -27.81 38.49
N ALA A 50 31.11 -27.36 37.37
CA ALA A 50 31.25 -25.98 36.95
C ALA A 50 30.38 -25.09 37.85
N GLU A 51 31.00 -24.16 38.58
CA GLU A 51 30.30 -23.12 39.34
C GLU A 51 29.29 -22.37 38.43
N GLN A 52 28.00 -22.65 38.62
CA GLN A 52 26.93 -21.90 37.95
C GLN A 52 26.91 -20.46 38.47
N ILE A 53 27.11 -19.50 37.57
CA ILE A 53 27.02 -18.07 37.87
C ILE A 53 25.56 -17.72 38.18
N LYS A 54 25.31 -17.17 39.36
CA LYS A 54 23.96 -16.79 39.81
C LYS A 54 23.56 -15.42 39.28
N THR A 55 22.25 -15.23 39.10
CA THR A 55 21.65 -13.94 38.76
C THR A 55 21.83 -12.91 39.89
N PRO A 56 21.66 -11.61 39.62
CA PRO A 56 21.72 -10.56 40.63
C PRO A 56 20.74 -10.87 41.75
N ASN A 57 21.18 -10.70 42.99
CA ASN A 57 20.32 -10.80 44.16
C ASN A 57 20.15 -9.43 44.81
N PHE A 58 18.91 -9.00 44.98
CA PHE A 58 18.55 -7.77 45.67
C PHE A 58 17.96 -8.12 47.03
N GLN A 59 18.60 -7.63 48.08
CA GLN A 59 18.23 -7.93 49.46
C GLN A 59 17.03 -7.11 49.91
N GLU A 60 16.19 -7.72 50.75
CA GLU A 60 15.05 -7.07 51.37
C GLU A 60 15.47 -5.89 52.25
N ASN A 61 14.63 -4.86 52.31
CA ASN A 61 14.81 -3.64 53.11
C ASN A 61 16.02 -2.78 52.71
N ASN A 62 16.56 -3.01 51.51
CA ASN A 62 17.63 -2.19 50.93
C ASN A 62 17.09 -1.33 49.78
N GLU A 63 17.58 -0.10 49.73
CA GLU A 63 17.48 0.80 48.59
C GLU A 63 18.79 0.78 47.80
N TYR A 64 18.66 0.57 46.50
CA TYR A 64 19.74 0.63 45.53
C TYR A 64 19.59 1.91 44.71
N VAL A 65 20.60 2.76 44.73
CA VAL A 65 20.62 4.00 43.96
C VAL A 65 21.58 3.84 42.79
N TYR A 66 21.06 3.97 41.57
CA TYR A 66 21.83 3.89 40.34
C TYR A 66 21.81 5.22 39.57
N SER A 67 22.95 5.58 38.99
CA SER A 67 23.05 6.62 37.98
C SER A 67 22.55 6.07 36.64
N TYR A 68 21.55 6.70 36.04
CA TYR A 68 21.03 6.33 34.72
C TYR A 68 21.31 7.42 33.69
N ASN A 69 21.98 7.02 32.62
CA ASN A 69 22.39 7.89 31.53
C ASN A 69 21.96 7.27 30.20
N ALA A 70 20.97 7.86 29.54
CA ALA A 70 20.52 7.44 28.22
C ALA A 70 20.73 8.52 27.15
N GLN A 71 20.93 8.07 25.91
CA GLN A 71 21.16 8.88 24.72
C GLN A 71 20.47 8.25 23.51
N VAL A 72 19.78 9.06 22.71
CA VAL A 72 19.16 8.64 21.44
C VAL A 72 19.69 9.54 20.33
N GLU A 73 20.46 8.97 19.42
CA GLU A 73 21.12 9.65 18.30
C GLU A 73 20.38 9.31 17.00
N ASN A 74 20.09 10.32 16.18
CA ASN A 74 19.50 10.14 14.86
C ASN A 74 20.41 10.81 13.81
N GLY A 75 20.70 10.11 12.72
CA GLY A 75 21.61 10.55 11.66
C GLY A 75 21.34 9.87 10.31
N MET A 76 21.99 10.36 9.26
CA MET A 76 22.10 9.66 7.98
C MET A 76 23.39 8.85 7.95
N LEU A 77 23.32 7.60 7.50
CA LEU A 77 24.50 6.78 7.18
C LEU A 77 25.03 7.25 5.82
N SER A 78 26.26 7.79 5.76
CA SER A 78 26.90 8.12 4.47
C SER A 78 27.59 6.88 3.90
N SER A 79 27.54 6.70 2.58
CA SER A 79 28.15 5.56 1.86
C SER A 79 29.69 5.57 1.84
N VAL A 80 30.34 6.32 2.74
CA VAL A 80 31.80 6.57 2.76
C VAL A 80 32.50 5.80 3.89
N GLU A 81 31.77 5.02 4.70
CA GLU A 81 32.36 4.19 5.77
C GLU A 81 33.28 3.06 5.22
N SER A 82 33.26 2.78 3.92
CA SER A 82 34.09 1.74 3.28
C SER A 82 35.53 2.18 2.94
N SER A 83 35.83 3.49 2.96
CA SER A 83 37.18 4.01 2.69
C SER A 83 37.70 4.71 3.94
N GLY A 84 38.49 4.00 4.74
CA GLY A 84 38.93 4.36 6.10
C GLY A 84 39.82 5.60 6.24
N THR A 85 39.49 6.73 5.62
CA THR A 85 40.19 8.00 5.82
C THR A 85 39.23 9.18 5.65
N LYS A 86 38.62 9.63 6.75
CA LYS A 86 38.49 11.03 7.20
C LYS A 86 37.46 11.13 8.34
N GLU A 87 37.86 11.80 9.42
CA GLU A 87 36.97 12.27 10.48
C GLU A 87 36.02 13.34 9.90
N GLU A 88 34.92 12.92 9.27
CA GLU A 88 33.89 13.84 8.79
C GLU A 88 32.83 14.06 9.87
N SER A 89 32.57 15.34 10.13
CA SER A 89 31.47 15.76 10.98
C SER A 89 30.15 15.43 10.26
N GLN A 90 29.25 14.73 10.94
CA GLN A 90 27.92 14.42 10.40
C GLN A 90 26.87 15.23 11.19
N GLN A 91 25.88 15.75 10.48
CA GLN A 91 24.74 16.39 11.13
C GLN A 91 23.96 15.33 11.90
N GLN A 92 23.86 15.53 13.21
CA GLN A 92 23.18 14.60 14.10
C GLN A 92 22.22 15.36 14.99
N ALA A 93 21.09 14.70 15.25
CA ALA A 93 20.15 15.15 16.24
C ALA A 93 20.24 14.14 17.41
N ILE A 94 20.52 14.61 18.63
CA ILE A 94 20.76 13.76 19.80
C ILE A 94 19.98 14.19 21.03
N THR A 95 19.25 13.25 21.63
CA THR A 95 18.55 13.40 22.90
C THR A 95 19.39 12.83 24.02
N ARG A 96 19.49 13.54 25.15
CA ARG A 96 20.18 13.08 26.37
C ARG A 96 19.23 13.06 27.56
N ILE A 97 19.25 11.97 28.33
CA ILE A 97 18.46 11.78 29.56
C ILE A 97 19.39 11.37 30.70
N GLN A 98 19.41 12.14 31.78
CA GLN A 98 20.12 11.81 33.01
C GLN A 98 19.12 11.74 34.18
N SER A 99 19.21 10.69 34.99
CA SER A 99 18.33 10.46 36.13
C SER A 99 19.04 9.62 37.19
N GLN A 100 18.57 9.68 38.44
CA GLN A 100 18.84 8.67 39.44
C GLN A 100 17.69 7.67 39.51
N ILE A 101 18.01 6.39 39.46
CA ILE A 101 17.05 5.29 39.61
C ILE A 101 17.18 4.79 41.04
N ARG A 102 16.10 4.93 41.82
CA ARG A 102 16.02 4.41 43.18
C ARG A 102 15.18 3.15 43.16
N MET A 103 15.76 2.02 43.57
CA MET A 103 15.08 0.73 43.63
C MET A 103 15.03 0.24 45.07
N TYR A 104 13.83 0.10 45.62
CA TYR A 104 13.63 -0.42 46.96
C TYR A 104 12.99 -1.81 46.91
N PHE A 105 13.55 -2.79 47.61
CA PHE A 105 13.03 -4.16 47.64
C PHE A 105 12.25 -4.42 48.93
N LEU A 106 10.94 -4.58 48.80
CA LEU A 106 9.99 -4.94 49.88
C LEU A 106 10.14 -6.40 50.31
N SER A 107 10.64 -7.24 49.41
CA SER A 107 11.01 -8.65 49.61
C SER A 107 12.07 -9.00 48.57
N GLU A 108 12.70 -10.16 48.68
CA GLU A 108 13.66 -10.67 47.67
C GLU A 108 13.07 -10.78 46.25
N ARG A 109 11.73 -10.77 46.12
CA ARG A 109 11.04 -10.89 44.83
C ARG A 109 10.33 -9.63 44.36
N ARG A 110 10.07 -8.66 45.24
CA ARG A 110 9.20 -7.51 44.93
C ARG A 110 9.97 -6.20 45.11
N GLY A 111 10.23 -5.55 44.00
CA GLY A 111 10.91 -4.24 43.93
C GLY A 111 9.95 -3.10 43.63
N GLN A 112 10.36 -1.90 44.02
CA GLN A 112 9.75 -0.62 43.63
C GLN A 112 10.82 0.23 42.97
N LEU A 113 10.55 0.75 41.77
CA LEU A 113 11.44 1.61 41.00
C LEU A 113 10.87 3.02 40.91
N CYS A 114 11.68 4.02 41.22
CA CYS A 114 11.36 5.44 41.08
C CYS A 114 12.49 6.17 40.34
N MET A 115 12.13 7.05 39.41
CA MET A 115 13.09 7.92 38.71
C MET A 115 13.12 9.30 39.38
N THR A 116 14.30 9.78 39.77
CA THR A 116 14.48 11.08 40.42
C THR A 116 15.59 11.87 39.72
N GLN A 117 15.74 13.15 40.11
CA GLN A 117 16.78 14.06 39.59
C GLN A 117 16.86 14.12 38.06
N LEU A 118 15.71 14.08 37.40
CA LEU A 118 15.59 14.10 35.94
C LEU A 118 16.20 15.37 35.33
N LYS A 119 17.06 15.18 34.33
CA LYS A 119 17.64 16.22 33.47
C LYS A 119 17.59 15.76 32.01
N PHE A 120 17.26 16.69 31.13
CA PHE A 120 17.15 16.43 29.70
C PHE A 120 17.98 17.43 28.92
N GLY A 121 18.58 16.95 27.83
CA GLY A 121 19.41 17.74 26.95
C GLY A 121 19.12 17.41 25.49
N GLN A 122 19.26 18.41 24.63
CA GLN A 122 19.17 18.26 23.18
C GLN A 122 20.44 18.77 22.51
N PHE A 123 20.76 18.19 21.35
CA PHE A 123 21.84 18.63 20.49
C PHE A 123 21.39 18.45 19.04
N ASN A 124 21.61 19.47 18.22
CA ASN A 124 21.27 19.45 16.80
C ASN A 124 22.31 20.26 16.02
N ASP A 125 23.45 19.64 15.74
CA ASP A 125 24.54 20.26 14.99
C ASP A 125 25.46 19.19 14.38
N MET A 126 26.51 19.63 13.72
CA MET A 126 27.59 18.82 13.20
C MET A 126 28.43 18.26 14.36
N ARG A 127 28.47 16.94 14.51
CA ARG A 127 29.28 16.27 15.55
C ARG A 127 30.43 15.49 14.93
N GLN A 128 31.62 15.66 15.52
CA GLN A 128 32.77 14.78 15.25
C GLN A 128 32.63 13.50 16.08
N MET A 129 32.58 12.36 15.41
CA MET A 129 32.44 11.05 16.06
C MET A 129 33.68 10.74 16.91
N LYS A 130 33.54 10.68 18.23
CA LYS A 130 34.53 10.02 19.11
C LYS A 130 33.98 8.65 19.47
N GLU A 131 34.32 7.62 18.68
CA GLU A 131 33.72 6.27 18.73
C GLU A 131 33.81 5.50 20.06
N LYS A 132 34.53 5.99 21.07
CA LYS A 132 34.89 5.19 22.27
C LYS A 132 33.89 5.24 23.43
N GLN A 133 32.85 6.09 23.41
CA GLN A 133 31.94 6.26 24.56
C GLN A 133 30.47 6.04 24.18
N CYS A 134 29.70 5.42 25.10
CA CYS A 134 28.27 5.13 24.93
C CYS A 134 27.39 6.38 24.86
N TYR A 135 27.70 7.40 25.66
CA TYR A 135 26.98 8.68 25.71
C TYR A 135 27.97 9.83 25.92
N ASP A 136 27.56 11.05 25.55
CA ASP A 136 28.36 12.25 25.74
C ASP A 136 28.08 12.95 27.09
N PRO A 137 29.04 13.76 27.57
CA PRO A 137 28.83 14.59 28.77
C PRO A 137 27.63 15.53 28.63
N MET A 138 26.80 15.61 29.69
CA MET A 138 25.59 16.43 29.70
C MET A 138 25.83 17.91 29.39
N GLY A 139 27.00 18.46 29.72
CA GLY A 139 27.34 19.87 29.48
C GLY A 139 27.50 20.25 28.00
N MET A 140 27.51 19.29 27.08
CA MET A 140 27.51 19.55 25.62
C MET A 140 26.11 19.80 25.04
N PHE A 141 25.06 19.52 25.82
CA PHE A 141 23.68 19.59 25.35
C PHE A 141 23.00 20.84 25.87
N GLU A 142 22.12 21.42 25.06
CA GLU A 142 21.23 22.48 25.48
C GLU A 142 20.20 21.91 26.48
N PRO A 143 20.08 22.47 27.70
CA PRO A 143 19.12 21.99 28.68
C PRO A 143 17.69 22.15 28.18
N LEU A 144 16.94 21.04 28.16
CA LEU A 144 15.55 21.02 27.75
C LEU A 144 14.63 21.22 28.96
N GLN A 145 13.84 22.29 28.96
CA GLN A 145 12.85 22.58 30.01
C GLN A 145 11.54 21.83 29.72
N ILE A 146 11.17 20.92 30.61
CA ILE A 146 9.96 20.11 30.47
C ILE A 146 8.86 20.65 31.40
N PRO A 147 7.60 20.71 30.95
CA PRO A 147 6.46 21.06 31.82
C PRO A 147 6.44 20.22 33.11
N GLN A 148 6.14 20.86 34.24
CA GLN A 148 6.17 20.21 35.55
C GLN A 148 5.22 19.01 35.63
N GLU A 149 4.03 19.09 35.02
CA GLU A 149 3.07 17.98 34.97
C GLU A 149 3.64 16.74 34.26
N THR A 150 4.32 16.94 33.14
CA THR A 150 5.02 15.87 32.41
C THR A 150 6.12 15.26 33.24
N ARG A 151 6.93 16.10 33.90
CA ARG A 151 8.03 15.65 34.76
C ARG A 151 7.51 14.76 35.90
N GLN A 152 6.41 15.18 36.53
CA GLN A 152 5.76 14.43 37.61
C GLN A 152 5.32 13.03 37.17
N LYS A 153 4.87 12.84 35.92
CA LYS A 153 4.50 11.50 35.42
C LYS A 153 5.68 10.52 35.41
N LEU A 154 6.87 10.97 35.02
CA LEU A 154 8.07 10.13 35.00
C LEU A 154 8.63 9.88 36.42
N GLU A 155 8.38 10.80 37.35
CA GLU A 155 8.74 10.67 38.77
C GLU A 155 7.82 9.70 39.55
N LEU A 156 6.65 9.33 39.01
CA LEU A 156 5.80 8.28 39.58
C LEU A 156 6.58 6.96 39.69
N CYS A 157 6.30 6.18 40.73
CA CYS A 157 6.98 4.90 40.92
C CYS A 157 6.23 3.76 40.23
N CYS A 158 6.91 2.63 40.01
CA CYS A 158 6.25 1.37 39.65
C CYS A 158 6.76 0.24 40.55
N GLN A 159 5.93 -0.78 40.72
CA GLN A 159 6.33 -2.03 41.38
C GLN A 159 6.58 -3.10 40.33
N PHE A 160 7.49 -4.02 40.63
CA PHE A 160 7.79 -5.13 39.75
C PHE A 160 8.20 -6.37 40.53
N ASP A 161 7.87 -7.54 39.98
CA ASP A 161 8.30 -8.82 40.50
C ASP A 161 9.56 -9.28 39.75
N TYR A 162 10.65 -9.50 40.48
CA TYR A 162 11.95 -9.94 40.01
C TYR A 162 12.24 -11.34 40.53
N VAL A 163 12.22 -12.34 39.64
CA VAL A 163 12.36 -13.76 40.01
C VAL A 163 13.43 -14.37 39.13
N ASP A 164 14.49 -14.89 39.75
CA ASP A 164 15.58 -15.60 39.05
C ASP A 164 16.19 -14.81 37.88
N GLY A 165 16.40 -13.51 38.10
CA GLY A 165 16.95 -12.61 37.08
C GLY A 165 15.92 -12.05 36.09
N MET A 166 14.65 -12.45 36.19
CA MET A 166 13.60 -12.08 35.23
C MET A 166 12.55 -11.13 35.82
N VAL A 167 12.14 -10.13 35.03
CA VAL A 167 11.00 -9.25 35.37
C VAL A 167 9.73 -9.92 34.87
N THR A 168 8.92 -10.42 35.78
CA THR A 168 7.74 -11.22 35.44
C THR A 168 6.45 -10.40 35.40
N ARG A 169 6.37 -9.35 36.22
CA ARG A 169 5.15 -8.55 36.42
C ARG A 169 5.49 -7.12 36.77
N ILE A 170 4.72 -6.17 36.27
CA ILE A 170 4.89 -4.73 36.53
C ILE A 170 3.53 -4.12 36.87
N GLN A 171 3.49 -3.34 37.96
CA GLN A 171 2.32 -2.59 38.40
C GLN A 171 2.67 -1.10 38.41
N PHE A 172 1.95 -0.32 37.60
CA PHE A 172 2.10 1.14 37.53
C PHE A 172 1.02 1.83 38.36
N GLU A 173 1.29 3.07 38.75
CA GLU A 173 0.26 3.94 39.32
C GLU A 173 -0.85 4.23 38.30
N LYS A 174 -2.11 4.31 38.77
CA LYS A 174 -3.29 4.52 37.90
C LYS A 174 -3.20 5.79 37.04
N GLN A 175 -2.49 6.79 37.53
CA GLN A 175 -2.29 8.09 36.89
C GLN A 175 -1.09 8.16 35.94
N ASP A 176 -0.33 7.07 35.81
CA ASP A 176 0.82 6.98 34.92
C ASP A 176 0.38 6.83 33.45
N VAL A 177 1.22 7.31 32.54
CA VAL A 177 0.94 7.42 31.10
C VAL A 177 1.88 6.51 30.30
N SER A 178 1.40 5.97 29.18
CA SER A 178 2.09 4.89 28.45
C SER A 178 3.55 5.19 28.13
N TRP A 179 3.89 6.41 27.74
CA TRP A 179 5.28 6.79 27.44
C TRP A 179 6.20 6.75 28.67
N SER A 180 5.71 7.16 29.84
CA SER A 180 6.46 7.11 31.10
C SER A 180 6.64 5.67 31.55
N LYS A 181 5.57 4.86 31.47
CA LYS A 181 5.61 3.42 31.70
C LYS A 181 6.66 2.73 30.83
N ASN A 182 6.73 3.09 29.55
CA ASN A 182 7.67 2.48 28.59
C ASN A 182 9.14 2.87 28.88
N ILE A 183 9.44 4.11 29.29
CA ILE A 183 10.80 4.48 29.75
C ILE A 183 11.21 3.62 30.96
N LYS A 184 10.31 3.43 31.93
CA LYS A 184 10.55 2.57 33.09
C LYS A 184 10.79 1.11 32.68
N ARG A 185 10.04 0.59 31.68
CA ARG A 185 10.33 -0.72 31.07
C ARG A 185 11.73 -0.78 30.48
N GLY A 186 12.20 0.28 29.81
CA GLY A 186 13.57 0.39 29.30
C GLY A 186 14.63 0.23 30.41
N VAL A 187 14.41 0.85 31.57
CA VAL A 187 15.30 0.69 32.74
C VAL A 187 15.23 -0.73 33.29
N LEU A 188 14.04 -1.29 33.48
CA LEU A 188 13.84 -2.66 33.98
C LEU A 188 14.46 -3.72 33.04
N ASN A 189 14.43 -3.48 31.72
CA ASN A 189 15.05 -4.35 30.71
C ASN A 189 16.57 -4.50 30.91
N MET A 190 17.24 -3.47 31.44
CA MET A 190 18.67 -3.51 31.74
C MET A 190 19.03 -4.33 32.99
N LEU A 191 18.02 -4.68 33.82
CA LEU A 191 18.17 -5.53 35.01
C LEU A 191 17.95 -7.01 34.70
N GLN A 192 17.27 -7.31 33.59
CA GLN A 192 16.84 -8.65 33.25
C GLN A 192 18.01 -9.50 32.71
N MET A 193 18.25 -10.65 33.35
CA MET A 193 19.24 -11.62 32.92
C MET A 193 18.84 -13.06 33.25
N ASN A 194 18.53 -13.83 32.22
CA ASN A 194 18.24 -15.25 32.34
C ASN A 194 19.54 -16.07 32.28
N LEU A 195 20.11 -16.39 33.45
CA LEU A 195 21.35 -17.19 33.54
C LEU A 195 21.10 -18.69 33.79
N ARG A 196 19.85 -19.16 33.68
CA ARG A 196 19.53 -20.57 33.87
C ARG A 196 19.95 -21.38 32.65
N HIS A 197 20.89 -22.31 32.85
CA HIS A 197 21.30 -23.27 31.83
C HIS A 197 20.30 -24.44 31.85
N ASN A 198 19.45 -24.55 30.82
CA ASN A 198 18.64 -25.75 30.62
C ASN A 198 19.53 -26.78 29.90
N GLU A 199 19.89 -27.86 30.59
CA GLU A 199 20.73 -28.95 30.05
C GLU A 199 20.00 -29.88 29.07
N GLU A 200 18.72 -29.65 28.76
CA GLU A 200 17.88 -30.64 28.06
C GLU A 200 17.95 -30.64 26.52
N GLY A 201 18.89 -29.93 25.88
CA GLY A 201 18.87 -29.74 24.42
C GLY A 201 20.09 -30.19 23.60
N GLN A 202 21.14 -30.78 24.17
CA GLN A 202 22.36 -31.11 23.41
C GLN A 202 22.82 -32.55 23.62
N ASN A 203 22.12 -33.48 22.97
CA ASN A 203 22.66 -34.79 22.63
C ASN A 203 22.62 -34.98 21.10
N ALA A 204 23.45 -34.24 20.37
CA ALA A 204 23.69 -34.50 18.96
C ALA A 204 25.18 -34.38 18.61
N MET A 205 25.79 -35.55 18.41
CA MET A 205 27.00 -35.86 17.63
C MET A 205 28.35 -35.27 18.07
N GLY A 206 29.20 -36.16 18.61
CA GLY A 206 30.52 -36.44 18.02
C GLY A 206 31.64 -35.39 18.17
N GLU A 207 32.51 -35.63 19.16
CA GLU A 207 33.97 -35.39 19.11
C GLU A 207 34.51 -34.00 18.74
N ASN A 208 34.90 -33.23 19.77
CA ASN A 208 36.30 -32.84 20.01
C ASN A 208 36.40 -32.01 21.30
N LYS A 209 36.78 -32.64 22.42
CA LYS A 209 37.09 -31.96 23.69
C LYS A 209 38.48 -31.36 23.63
N ASN A 210 38.65 -30.26 22.91
CA ASN A 210 39.81 -29.37 22.96
C ASN A 210 39.41 -27.98 22.47
N VAL A 211 38.63 -27.25 23.29
CA VAL A 211 38.49 -25.80 23.15
C VAL A 211 38.59 -25.22 24.56
N ASP A 212 39.50 -24.27 24.73
CA ASP A 212 39.66 -23.47 25.95
C ASP A 212 38.31 -23.08 26.56
N ARG A 213 38.09 -23.46 27.83
CA ARG A 213 36.91 -23.08 28.64
C ARG A 213 36.95 -21.59 29.01
N LEU A 214 36.75 -20.69 28.04
CA LEU A 214 36.86 -19.23 28.27
C LEU A 214 35.63 -18.39 27.92
N ALA A 215 34.54 -18.97 27.41
CA ALA A 215 33.23 -18.30 27.34
C ALA A 215 32.11 -19.34 27.32
N GLN A 216 31.20 -19.32 28.30
CA GLN A 216 29.97 -20.11 28.26
C GLN A 216 28.94 -19.28 27.50
N SER A 217 28.61 -19.68 26.27
CA SER A 217 27.54 -19.08 25.49
C SER A 217 26.35 -20.03 25.38
N PHE A 218 25.15 -19.48 25.48
CA PHE A 218 23.90 -20.24 25.35
C PHE A 218 22.80 -19.32 24.84
N THR A 219 21.65 -19.90 24.52
CA THR A 219 20.56 -19.17 23.88
C THR A 219 19.22 -19.54 24.50
N VAL A 220 18.40 -18.54 24.82
CA VAL A 220 17.10 -18.71 25.49
C VAL A 220 16.05 -17.77 24.88
N PRO A 221 14.77 -18.17 24.81
CA PRO A 221 13.70 -17.25 24.47
C PRO A 221 13.49 -16.25 25.62
N GLU A 222 13.29 -14.97 25.28
CA GLU A 222 13.15 -13.92 26.28
C GLU A 222 12.17 -12.82 25.82
N THR A 223 11.32 -12.37 26.73
CA THR A 223 10.47 -11.18 26.52
C THR A 223 11.26 -9.92 26.88
N THR A 224 11.39 -9.01 25.92
CA THR A 224 12.06 -7.71 26.08
C THR A 224 11.07 -6.58 25.81
N VAL A 225 11.52 -5.34 25.93
CA VAL A 225 10.71 -4.16 25.54
C VAL A 225 10.34 -4.22 24.05
N GLU A 226 11.24 -4.72 23.21
CA GLU A 226 11.13 -4.68 21.75
C GLU A 226 10.35 -5.87 21.18
N GLY A 227 10.30 -6.99 21.89
CA GLY A 227 9.63 -8.21 21.43
C GLY A 227 9.96 -9.44 22.28
N GLU A 228 9.34 -10.56 21.90
CA GLU A 228 9.62 -11.91 22.41
C GLU A 228 10.54 -12.60 21.40
N CYS A 229 11.83 -12.69 21.74
CA CYS A 229 12.87 -13.06 20.79
C CYS A 229 13.87 -14.05 21.38
N GLN A 230 14.52 -14.80 20.49
CA GLN A 230 15.67 -15.62 20.86
C GLN A 230 16.84 -14.71 21.29
N THR A 231 17.40 -14.96 22.47
CA THR A 231 18.44 -14.14 23.09
C THR A 231 19.68 -14.98 23.36
N ILE A 232 20.85 -14.48 22.94
CA ILE A 232 22.15 -15.13 23.10
C ILE A 232 22.88 -14.49 24.29
N TYR A 233 23.32 -15.32 25.24
CA TYR A 233 24.16 -14.91 26.36
C TYR A 233 25.60 -15.37 26.15
N THR A 234 26.56 -14.57 26.59
CA THR A 234 27.99 -14.91 26.66
C THR A 234 28.53 -14.40 27.99
N ILE A 235 29.13 -15.30 28.77
CA ILE A 235 29.65 -14.96 30.10
C ILE A 235 31.17 -15.10 30.12
N ASN A 236 31.85 -14.01 30.49
CA ASN A 236 33.30 -13.94 30.59
C ASN A 236 33.72 -13.55 32.02
N LYS A 237 34.77 -14.18 32.56
CA LYS A 237 35.38 -13.75 33.83
C LYS A 237 36.13 -12.43 33.61
N GLY A 238 35.82 -11.42 34.42
CA GLY A 238 36.36 -10.06 34.33
C GLY A 238 37.81 -9.93 34.80
N SER A 239 38.30 -10.86 35.64
CA SER A 239 39.70 -10.90 36.10
C SER A 239 40.31 -12.30 35.92
N LYS A 240 41.61 -12.36 35.60
CA LYS A 240 42.37 -13.63 35.46
C LYS A 240 42.67 -14.31 36.81
N GLN A 241 42.35 -13.66 37.94
CA GLN A 241 42.72 -14.07 39.31
C GLN A 241 41.53 -14.49 40.18
N CYS A 242 40.40 -14.88 39.59
CA CYS A 242 39.31 -15.50 40.34
C CYS A 242 39.67 -16.94 40.73
N GLN A 243 40.37 -17.10 41.87
CA GLN A 243 40.55 -18.37 42.59
C GLN A 243 39.71 -18.34 43.88
N GLU A 244 39.31 -19.51 44.38
CA GLU A 244 38.38 -19.72 45.52
C GLU A 244 38.68 -18.88 46.79
N SER A 245 39.90 -18.35 46.95
CA SER A 245 40.35 -17.58 48.10
C SER A 245 40.42 -16.05 47.92
N GLN A 246 40.04 -15.49 46.76
CA GLN A 246 40.02 -14.03 46.52
C GLN A 246 38.67 -13.59 45.91
N GLN A 247 37.69 -13.40 46.78
CA GLN A 247 36.43 -12.72 46.47
C GLN A 247 36.57 -11.21 46.76
N PRO A 248 35.85 -10.31 46.04
CA PRO A 248 34.79 -10.58 45.06
C PRO A 248 35.26 -10.77 43.60
N CYS A 249 34.62 -11.70 42.90
CA CYS A 249 34.81 -11.98 41.48
C CYS A 249 33.93 -11.11 40.59
N SER A 250 34.51 -10.58 39.50
CA SER A 250 33.77 -9.82 38.50
C SER A 250 33.44 -10.69 37.29
N TYR A 251 32.19 -10.67 36.84
CA TYR A 251 31.72 -11.35 35.64
C TYR A 251 31.15 -10.35 34.65
N ASN A 252 31.57 -10.45 33.38
CA ASN A 252 30.99 -9.71 32.27
C ASN A 252 29.98 -10.61 31.56
N VAL A 253 28.70 -10.29 31.71
CA VAL A 253 27.60 -10.94 31.02
C VAL A 253 27.22 -10.09 29.82
N THR A 254 27.24 -10.67 28.63
CA THR A 254 26.78 -10.01 27.40
C THR A 254 25.56 -10.72 26.87
N LYS A 255 24.48 -9.97 26.65
CA LYS A 255 23.22 -10.40 26.06
C LYS A 255 23.06 -9.75 24.68
N SER A 256 22.67 -10.51 23.68
CA SER A 256 22.34 -10.01 22.33
C SER A 256 21.00 -10.58 21.86
N ILE A 257 20.14 -9.72 21.33
CA ILE A 257 18.79 -10.09 20.86
C ILE A 257 18.85 -10.46 19.38
N ASN A 258 18.28 -11.61 19.00
CA ASN A 258 18.17 -12.04 17.61
C ASN A 258 16.79 -11.69 17.02
N PHE A 259 16.69 -10.53 16.37
CA PHE A 259 15.45 -10.04 15.77
C PHE A 259 14.94 -10.88 14.60
N LYS A 260 15.80 -11.71 13.99
CA LYS A 260 15.38 -12.67 12.94
C LYS A 260 14.61 -13.87 13.49
N LYS A 261 14.61 -14.06 14.82
CA LYS A 261 13.96 -15.18 15.50
C LYS A 261 13.13 -14.67 16.67
N CYS A 262 12.05 -13.96 16.34
CA CYS A 262 11.05 -13.51 17.30
C CYS A 262 9.71 -14.21 17.09
N SER A 263 9.06 -14.60 18.18
CA SER A 263 7.66 -15.07 18.14
C SER A 263 6.69 -13.90 18.00
N LYS A 264 7.06 -12.74 18.57
CA LYS A 264 6.25 -11.52 18.56
C LYS A 264 7.15 -10.28 18.59
N ILE A 265 6.80 -9.27 17.80
CA ILE A 265 7.46 -7.96 17.84
C ILE A 265 6.48 -6.87 18.25
N ALA A 266 6.97 -5.83 18.93
CA ALA A 266 6.14 -4.75 19.47
C ALA A 266 5.91 -3.60 18.48
N ASP A 267 6.30 -3.78 17.21
CA ASP A 267 6.15 -2.78 16.16
C ASP A 267 4.68 -2.51 15.83
N SER A 268 4.39 -1.29 15.37
CA SER A 268 3.08 -0.93 14.80
C SER A 268 3.26 -0.27 13.44
N THR A 269 2.75 -0.89 12.39
CA THR A 269 2.85 -0.41 11.01
C THR A 269 1.48 -0.01 10.44
N ASN A 270 1.48 0.97 9.53
CA ASN A 270 0.36 1.42 8.70
C ASN A 270 0.86 1.65 7.26
N GLY A 271 0.05 1.30 6.25
CA GLY A 271 0.39 1.53 4.83
C GLY A 271 1.46 0.62 4.22
N PHE A 272 2.08 -0.28 5.00
CA PHE A 272 3.05 -1.26 4.50
C PHE A 272 2.42 -2.47 3.79
N GLN A 273 1.09 -2.59 3.83
CA GLN A 273 0.35 -3.67 3.20
C GLN A 273 0.54 -3.62 1.68
N THR A 274 0.95 -4.73 1.06
CA THR A 274 0.92 -4.83 -0.40
C THR A 274 -0.48 -5.24 -0.86
N GLU A 275 -1.05 -4.52 -1.83
CA GLU A 275 -2.36 -4.86 -2.43
C GLU A 275 -2.40 -6.29 -3.00
N GLN A 276 -1.24 -6.83 -3.37
CA GLN A 276 -1.10 -8.20 -3.84
C GLN A 276 -0.35 -9.03 -2.78
N PRO A 277 -0.96 -10.12 -2.28
CA PRO A 277 -0.22 -11.17 -1.60
C PRO A 277 0.77 -11.76 -2.61
N GLN A 278 2.06 -11.83 -2.28
CA GLN A 278 3.00 -12.58 -3.11
C GLN A 278 2.49 -14.03 -3.22
N LEU A 279 2.47 -14.59 -4.43
CA LEU A 279 1.86 -15.91 -4.68
C LEU A 279 2.49 -17.01 -3.81
N LYS A 280 3.78 -16.89 -3.49
CA LYS A 280 4.51 -17.75 -2.53
C LYS A 280 3.84 -17.80 -1.15
N CYS A 281 3.24 -16.70 -0.71
CA CYS A 281 2.59 -16.57 0.60
C CYS A 281 1.17 -17.12 0.67
N SER A 282 0.57 -17.45 -0.47
CA SER A 282 -0.75 -18.09 -0.54
C SER A 282 -0.70 -19.61 -0.34
N GLN A 283 0.47 -20.22 -0.56
CA GLN A 283 0.71 -21.65 -0.40
C GLN A 283 1.11 -22.03 1.03
N CYS A 284 1.21 -21.03 1.92
CA CYS A 284 1.52 -21.22 3.31
C CYS A 284 0.34 -21.83 4.06
N PRO A 285 0.51 -22.98 4.73
CA PRO A 285 -0.55 -23.59 5.50
C PRO A 285 -1.06 -22.59 6.56
N MET A 286 -2.38 -22.45 6.66
CA MET A 286 -3.03 -21.77 7.76
C MET A 286 -2.76 -22.62 9.00
N ASN A 287 -1.84 -22.21 9.87
CA ASN A 287 -1.73 -22.82 11.18
C ASN A 287 -2.91 -22.36 12.03
N GLU A 288 -4.09 -22.94 11.79
CA GLU A 288 -5.03 -23.19 12.87
C GLU A 288 -4.39 -24.29 13.73
N ASP A 289 -4.01 -23.93 14.95
CA ASP A 289 -3.57 -24.83 16.02
C ASP A 289 -2.47 -25.84 15.64
N VAL A 290 -1.22 -25.37 15.49
CA VAL A 290 -0.08 -26.26 15.77
C VAL A 290 -0.08 -26.47 17.28
N LYS A 291 -0.70 -27.57 17.71
CA LYS A 291 -0.40 -28.18 19.01
C LYS A 291 1.11 -28.40 19.02
N VAL A 292 1.79 -27.72 19.94
CA VAL A 292 3.20 -27.93 20.27
C VAL A 292 3.33 -29.40 20.67
N ASN A 293 3.75 -30.25 19.74
CA ASN A 293 4.26 -31.59 19.95
C ASN A 293 4.79 -32.07 18.59
N GLU A 294 6.06 -31.78 18.31
CA GLU A 294 7.03 -32.69 17.69
C GLU A 294 8.28 -31.90 17.30
N GLU A 295 9.39 -32.25 17.95
CA GLU A 295 10.73 -31.82 17.59
C GLU A 295 11.05 -32.37 16.19
N HIS A 296 11.21 -31.49 15.21
CA HIS A 296 11.95 -31.78 14.00
C HIS A 296 13.20 -30.90 13.99
N GLU A 297 14.31 -31.51 14.40
CA GLU A 297 15.65 -31.04 14.07
C GLU A 297 15.80 -31.01 12.54
N GLY A 298 16.06 -29.82 12.00
CA GLY A 298 16.36 -29.69 10.57
C GLY A 298 16.19 -28.25 10.09
N THR A 299 17.29 -27.68 9.62
CA THR A 299 17.45 -26.37 8.99
C THR A 299 16.59 -26.19 7.72
N ALA A 300 15.29 -26.08 7.87
CA ALA A 300 14.42 -25.49 6.85
C ALA A 300 14.00 -24.10 7.34
N GLU A 301 14.55 -23.05 6.72
CA GLU A 301 13.97 -21.71 6.84
C GLU A 301 12.48 -21.83 6.56
N ASN A 302 11.66 -21.42 7.52
CA ASN A 302 10.22 -21.50 7.40
C ASN A 302 9.82 -20.53 6.28
N GLN A 303 9.65 -21.03 5.05
CA GLN A 303 9.42 -20.23 3.83
C GLN A 303 8.19 -19.30 3.91
N CYS A 304 7.38 -19.47 4.95
CA CYS A 304 6.17 -18.73 5.25
C CYS A 304 6.33 -17.67 6.37
N ALA A 305 7.49 -17.60 7.02
CA ALA A 305 7.80 -16.55 8.00
C ALA A 305 8.02 -15.19 7.30
N ASP A 306 8.66 -15.18 6.13
CA ASP A 306 8.91 -13.99 5.30
C ASP A 306 7.66 -13.41 4.61
N CYS A 307 6.49 -14.00 4.88
CA CYS A 307 5.28 -13.79 4.11
C CYS A 307 4.23 -12.90 4.79
N ASP A 308 4.55 -12.22 5.90
CA ASP A 308 3.67 -11.18 6.42
C ASP A 308 3.84 -9.90 5.59
N PRO A 309 2.89 -9.55 4.70
CA PRO A 309 3.01 -8.38 3.85
C PRO A 309 2.83 -7.08 4.62
N ARG A 310 2.62 -7.11 5.95
CA ARG A 310 2.28 -5.96 6.79
C ARG A 310 3.40 -5.56 7.74
N GLU A 311 4.42 -6.39 7.90
CA GLU A 311 5.56 -6.08 8.74
C GLU A 311 6.66 -5.42 7.91
N MET A 312 7.38 -4.51 8.56
CA MET A 312 8.60 -3.98 7.97
C MET A 312 9.64 -5.10 8.01
N THR A 313 10.01 -5.60 6.84
CA THR A 313 10.97 -6.71 6.73
C THR A 313 12.31 -6.34 7.36
N GLU A 314 13.02 -7.30 7.95
CA GLU A 314 14.40 -7.11 8.46
C GLU A 314 15.37 -6.57 7.38
N GLN A 315 15.07 -6.77 6.09
CA GLN A 315 15.82 -6.15 4.99
C GLN A 315 15.64 -4.62 4.91
N MET A 316 14.48 -4.10 5.33
CA MET A 316 14.15 -2.67 5.35
C MET A 316 14.54 -2.01 6.67
N LEU A 317 14.49 -2.74 7.79
CA LEU A 317 14.94 -2.28 9.10
C LEU A 317 15.89 -3.30 9.72
N ASP A 318 17.19 -3.02 9.68
CA ASP A 318 18.20 -3.81 10.39
C ASP A 318 18.27 -3.35 11.85
N ARG A 319 18.19 -4.31 12.77
CA ARG A 319 18.12 -4.09 14.21
C ARG A 319 19.18 -4.86 14.95
N GLN A 320 19.81 -4.17 15.90
CA GLN A 320 20.78 -4.77 16.79
C GLN A 320 20.59 -4.21 18.18
N THR A 321 20.45 -5.07 19.19
CA THR A 321 20.43 -4.69 20.60
C THR A 321 21.40 -5.59 21.37
N VAL A 322 22.33 -4.96 22.09
CA VAL A 322 23.32 -5.63 22.93
C VAL A 322 23.30 -4.98 24.32
N ILE A 323 23.25 -5.81 25.35
CA ILE A 323 23.32 -5.40 26.76
C ILE A 323 24.52 -6.08 27.39
N ARG A 324 25.44 -5.29 27.94
CA ARG A 324 26.61 -5.77 28.67
C ARG A 324 26.51 -5.37 30.13
N SER A 325 26.46 -6.35 31.01
CA SER A 325 26.36 -6.16 32.45
C SER A 325 27.60 -6.68 33.16
N MET A 326 28.00 -5.98 34.21
CA MET A 326 29.07 -6.37 35.11
C MET A 326 28.48 -6.78 36.45
N LEU A 327 28.70 -8.03 36.84
CA LEU A 327 28.29 -8.59 38.13
C LEU A 327 29.50 -8.68 39.05
N LYS A 328 29.33 -8.27 40.30
CA LYS A 328 30.31 -8.50 41.38
C LYS A 328 29.74 -9.57 42.32
N CYS A 329 30.38 -10.72 42.39
CA CYS A 329 29.93 -11.86 43.18
C CYS A 329 30.96 -12.21 44.26
N GLY A 330 30.54 -12.40 45.51
CA GLY A 330 31.42 -12.79 46.63
C GLY A 330 31.63 -11.69 47.68
N MET A 331 32.40 -11.98 48.73
CA MET A 331 32.40 -11.21 49.98
C MET A 331 33.27 -9.93 49.96
N GLU A 332 32.62 -8.76 50.13
CA GLU A 332 33.11 -7.68 51.00
C GLU A 332 32.02 -7.39 52.06
N GLN A 333 32.21 -7.88 53.29
CA GLN A 333 31.34 -7.56 54.42
C GLN A 333 31.92 -6.39 55.23
N LYS A 334 31.24 -5.24 55.21
CA LYS A 334 31.09 -4.42 56.42
C LYS A 334 29.60 -4.15 56.67
N GLN A 335 29.12 -4.86 57.68
CA GLN A 335 27.88 -4.71 58.46
C GLN A 335 26.53 -5.10 57.82
N ASN A 336 26.05 -6.25 58.32
CA ASN A 336 24.67 -6.79 58.36
C ASN A 336 24.15 -7.64 57.17
N ASN A 337 24.40 -8.95 57.33
CA ASN A 337 23.66 -10.14 56.85
C ASN A 337 23.69 -10.61 55.38
N ALA A 338 24.21 -11.85 55.28
CA ALA A 338 23.76 -13.02 54.53
C ALA A 338 23.64 -12.96 52.99
N CYS A 339 24.76 -13.19 52.29
CA CYS A 339 24.81 -14.17 51.19
C CYS A 339 26.25 -14.31 50.63
N PRO A 340 27.04 -15.33 51.05
CA PRO A 340 28.43 -15.51 50.60
C PRO A 340 28.59 -15.86 49.11
N ASN A 341 27.50 -16.15 48.39
CA ASN A 341 27.47 -16.52 46.97
C ASN A 341 26.51 -15.64 46.13
N CYS A 342 26.24 -14.41 46.55
CA CYS A 342 25.36 -13.49 45.81
C CYS A 342 26.11 -12.58 44.87
N CYS A 343 25.49 -12.29 43.74
CA CYS A 343 25.98 -11.36 42.73
C CYS A 343 25.22 -10.05 42.83
N GLN A 344 25.93 -8.93 42.84
CA GLN A 344 25.38 -7.59 42.73
C GLN A 344 25.56 -7.06 41.31
N LEU A 345 24.53 -6.42 40.76
CA LEU A 345 24.65 -5.68 39.50
C LEU A 345 25.39 -4.36 39.74
N ASP A 346 26.62 -4.25 39.24
CA ASP A 346 27.47 -3.07 39.41
C ASP A 346 27.24 -2.04 38.29
N ASN A 347 27.26 -2.52 37.05
CA ASN A 347 27.04 -1.70 35.85
C ASN A 347 26.25 -2.50 34.80
N SER A 348 25.39 -1.82 34.05
CA SER A 348 24.71 -2.36 32.88
C SER A 348 24.75 -1.32 31.77
N GLU A 349 25.24 -1.68 30.59
CA GLU A 349 25.36 -0.82 29.43
C GLU A 349 24.61 -1.45 28.25
N MET A 350 23.70 -0.69 27.65
CA MET A 350 22.83 -1.12 26.57
C MET A 350 23.09 -0.26 25.35
N MET A 351 23.29 -0.91 24.20
CA MET A 351 23.47 -0.29 22.91
C MET A 351 22.50 -0.91 21.90
N SER A 352 21.75 -0.08 21.20
CA SER A 352 20.96 -0.54 20.05
C SER A 352 21.18 0.32 18.82
N ASN A 353 21.10 -0.29 17.64
CA ASN A 353 21.10 0.35 16.34
C ASN A 353 19.85 -0.06 15.56
N TYR A 354 19.21 0.93 14.93
CA TYR A 354 18.07 0.77 14.04
C TYR A 354 18.44 1.45 12.71
N ILE A 355 18.59 0.66 11.64
CA ILE A 355 19.02 1.17 10.34
C ILE A 355 17.90 0.90 9.34
N TYR A 356 17.23 1.97 8.91
CA TYR A 356 16.19 1.89 7.91
C TYR A 356 16.74 2.17 6.51
N LYS A 357 16.49 1.23 5.60
CA LYS A 357 16.87 1.30 4.19
C LYS A 357 15.61 1.26 3.34
N ASN A 358 15.43 2.29 2.50
CA ASN A 358 14.30 2.33 1.57
C ASN A 358 14.58 1.60 0.24
N THR A 359 15.85 1.33 -0.06
CA THR A 359 16.34 0.64 -1.26
C THR A 359 17.39 -0.39 -0.87
N LYS A 360 17.54 -1.46 -1.65
CA LYS A 360 18.50 -2.54 -1.37
C LYS A 360 19.96 -2.13 -1.37
N ILE A 361 20.33 -1.20 -2.26
CA ILE A 361 21.71 -0.80 -2.45
C ILE A 361 21.95 0.53 -1.75
N GLU A 362 23.03 0.58 -0.96
CA GLU A 362 23.75 1.80 -0.62
C GLU A 362 24.25 2.38 -1.93
N SER A 363 23.39 3.13 -2.64
CA SER A 363 23.82 3.77 -3.88
C SER A 363 25.01 4.64 -3.55
N GLU A 364 26.10 4.53 -4.32
CA GLU A 364 27.18 5.52 -4.26
C GLU A 364 26.57 6.91 -4.59
N GLY A 365 26.36 7.72 -3.55
CA GLY A 365 25.76 9.06 -3.64
C GLY A 365 24.54 9.28 -2.72
N LEU A 366 24.07 10.55 -2.64
CA LEU A 366 22.91 10.98 -1.84
C LEU A 366 21.59 10.23 -2.11
N TYR A 367 21.56 9.39 -3.15
CA TYR A 367 20.37 8.70 -3.65
C TYR A 367 20.00 7.42 -2.88
N GLY A 368 20.48 7.21 -1.64
CA GLY A 368 20.20 5.98 -0.89
C GLY A 368 20.63 5.98 0.58
N SER A 369 20.81 7.14 1.19
CA SER A 369 21.29 7.26 2.58
C SER A 369 20.37 6.51 3.54
N ALA A 370 20.88 5.48 4.20
CA ALA A 370 20.15 4.79 5.25
C ALA A 370 19.93 5.74 6.43
N LEU A 371 18.73 5.72 7.01
CA LEU A 371 18.45 6.49 8.21
C LEU A 371 18.81 5.63 9.41
N ARG A 372 19.65 6.16 10.32
CA ARG A 372 20.14 5.43 11.50
C ARG A 372 19.65 6.10 12.76
N THR A 373 19.10 5.30 13.66
CA THR A 373 18.95 5.64 15.08
C THR A 373 19.88 4.76 15.90
N LYS A 374 20.66 5.36 16.79
CA LYS A 374 21.46 4.65 17.80
C LYS A 374 20.94 5.04 19.18
N THR A 375 20.64 4.05 20.00
CA THR A 375 20.28 4.27 21.40
C THR A 375 21.37 3.72 22.29
N CYS A 376 21.75 4.47 23.32
CA CYS A 376 22.65 4.00 24.35
C CYS A 376 22.09 4.31 25.72
N ALA A 377 22.24 3.39 26.67
CA ALA A 377 21.94 3.63 28.06
C ALA A 377 22.94 2.96 28.98
N LYS A 378 23.29 3.61 30.09
CA LYS A 378 24.16 3.07 31.12
C LYS A 378 23.53 3.25 32.49
N LEU A 379 23.50 2.17 33.26
CA LEU A 379 23.06 2.10 34.63
C LEU A 379 24.26 1.73 35.50
N SER A 380 24.67 2.61 36.43
CA SER A 380 25.85 2.38 37.29
C SER A 380 25.49 2.54 38.76
N LEU A 381 25.85 1.57 39.58
CA LEU A 381 25.53 1.57 41.01
C LEU A 381 26.27 2.71 41.72
N GLU A 382 25.54 3.57 42.42
CA GLU A 382 26.10 4.66 43.22
C GLU A 382 26.20 4.24 44.69
N THR A 383 25.09 3.83 45.30
CA THR A 383 25.04 3.43 46.72
C THR A 383 24.00 2.35 46.98
N VAL A 384 24.21 1.59 48.05
CA VAL A 384 23.23 0.66 48.64
C VAL A 384 23.01 1.08 50.09
N GLN A 385 21.77 1.29 50.49
CA GLN A 385 21.42 1.78 51.83
C GLN A 385 20.32 0.91 52.43
N ASN A 386 20.42 0.58 53.72
CA ASN A 386 19.34 -0.12 54.44
C ASN A 386 18.32 0.92 54.92
N ILE A 387 17.03 0.75 54.59
CA ILE A 387 15.98 1.73 54.89
C ILE A 387 14.79 1.07 55.59
N GLN A 388 14.29 1.71 56.65
CA GLN A 388 13.06 1.31 57.34
C GLN A 388 11.84 1.97 56.68
N THR A 389 11.05 1.15 55.99
CA THR A 389 9.79 1.44 55.28
C THR A 389 9.87 2.46 54.13
N PRO A 390 9.52 2.09 52.90
CA PRO A 390 9.44 3.01 51.77
C PRO A 390 8.19 3.91 51.88
N ALA A 391 8.15 4.99 51.10
CA ALA A 391 6.93 5.79 50.96
C ALA A 391 5.75 4.91 50.48
N PRO A 392 4.54 5.02 51.05
CA PRO A 392 3.38 4.28 50.59
C PRO A 392 3.09 4.61 49.13
N LEU A 393 2.90 3.62 48.27
CA LEU A 393 2.44 3.88 46.91
C LEU A 393 1.01 4.42 46.91
N ALA A 394 0.75 5.35 46.00
CA ALA A 394 -0.61 5.70 45.61
C ALA A 394 -1.34 4.47 45.04
N ALA A 395 -2.67 4.58 44.86
CA ALA A 395 -3.49 3.49 44.32
C ALA A 395 -2.89 2.93 43.01
N THR A 396 -2.42 1.68 43.06
CA THR A 396 -1.89 0.95 41.91
C THR A 396 -3.02 0.61 40.96
N ALA A 397 -2.73 0.53 39.66
CA ALA A 397 -3.68 -0.02 38.71
C ALA A 397 -3.99 -1.50 39.07
N GLU A 398 -5.23 -1.94 38.91
CA GLU A 398 -5.66 -3.33 39.21
C GLU A 398 -5.05 -4.36 38.23
N SER A 399 -4.55 -3.91 37.07
CA SER A 399 -4.04 -4.78 36.00
C SER A 399 -2.53 -4.96 36.05
N ASP A 400 -2.10 -6.21 36.09
CA ASP A 400 -0.70 -6.60 35.96
C ASP A 400 -0.22 -6.44 34.50
N GLU A 401 0.87 -5.69 34.28
CA GLU A 401 1.46 -5.46 32.96
C GLU A 401 2.80 -6.22 32.78
N ALA A 402 3.19 -6.49 31.53
CA ALA A 402 4.46 -7.14 31.18
C ALA A 402 5.57 -6.13 30.80
N LEU A 403 6.81 -6.62 30.65
CA LEU A 403 7.98 -5.84 30.20
C LEU A 403 7.88 -5.37 28.75
N LEU A 404 7.07 -6.05 27.92
CA LEU A 404 6.83 -5.70 26.53
C LEU A 404 6.29 -4.26 26.41
N TYR A 405 6.75 -3.52 25.39
CA TYR A 405 6.30 -2.16 25.12
C TYR A 405 4.77 -2.09 25.01
N SER A 406 4.16 -1.06 25.62
CA SER A 406 2.71 -0.83 25.56
C SER A 406 2.37 0.27 24.54
N ASN A 407 1.50 -0.06 23.59
CA ASN A 407 1.01 0.83 22.53
C ASN A 407 -0.46 1.26 22.74
N GLU A 408 -0.86 1.48 24.00
CA GLU A 408 -2.24 1.88 24.36
C GLU A 408 -2.71 3.15 23.64
N TRP A 409 -1.83 4.14 23.52
CA TRP A 409 -2.14 5.36 22.77
C TRP A 409 -2.40 5.06 21.29
N GLY A 410 -1.59 4.20 20.66
CA GLY A 410 -1.77 3.82 19.26
C GLY A 410 -3.11 3.15 19.05
N MET A 411 -3.55 2.30 19.98
CA MET A 411 -4.88 1.68 19.93
C MET A 411 -6.01 2.73 20.01
N ASN A 412 -5.88 3.74 20.86
CA ASN A 412 -6.85 4.83 20.95
C ASN A 412 -6.91 5.69 19.67
N LEU A 413 -5.76 5.96 19.05
CA LEU A 413 -5.68 6.61 17.74
C LEU A 413 -6.44 5.81 16.68
N ARG A 414 -6.19 4.48 16.63
CA ARG A 414 -6.90 3.58 15.70
C ARG A 414 -8.41 3.61 15.95
N ARG A 415 -8.86 3.53 17.21
CA ARG A 415 -10.29 3.64 17.58
C ARG A 415 -10.91 4.96 17.09
N PHE A 416 -10.20 6.08 17.26
CA PHE A 416 -10.67 7.37 16.75
C PHE A 416 -10.79 7.37 15.22
N TYR A 417 -9.82 6.79 14.50
CA TYR A 417 -9.90 6.72 13.04
C TYR A 417 -11.10 5.88 12.59
N MET A 418 -11.37 4.77 13.29
CA MET A 418 -12.45 3.85 12.96
C MET A 418 -13.85 4.38 13.26
N PHE A 419 -14.03 5.09 14.38
CA PHE A 419 -15.36 5.44 14.91
C PHE A 419 -15.57 6.95 15.10
N GLY A 420 -14.51 7.75 15.03
CA GLY A 420 -14.58 9.19 15.24
C GLY A 420 -14.95 9.54 16.68
N ASP A 421 -15.81 10.55 16.81
CA ASP A 421 -16.23 11.08 18.12
C ASP A 421 -17.02 10.06 18.96
N GLU A 422 -17.66 9.08 18.31
CA GLU A 422 -18.43 8.02 18.99
C GLU A 422 -17.56 7.10 19.86
N ALA A 423 -16.26 6.97 19.56
CA ALA A 423 -15.34 6.20 20.40
C ALA A 423 -14.96 6.93 21.70
N PHE A 424 -15.16 8.25 21.77
CA PHE A 424 -14.73 9.11 22.88
C PHE A 424 -15.84 10.13 23.22
N PRO A 425 -16.94 9.69 23.86
CA PRO A 425 -18.12 10.54 24.11
C PRO A 425 -17.85 11.75 25.02
N ASP A 426 -16.86 11.64 25.91
CA ASP A 426 -16.38 12.78 26.69
C ASP A 426 -15.33 13.56 25.89
N VAL A 427 -15.55 14.85 25.68
CA VAL A 427 -14.64 15.76 24.96
C VAL A 427 -13.23 15.71 25.56
N ASN A 428 -13.11 15.53 26.89
CA ASN A 428 -11.82 15.45 27.58
C ASN A 428 -11.13 14.08 27.44
N SER A 429 -11.84 13.07 26.93
CA SER A 429 -11.33 11.71 26.71
C SER A 429 -10.71 11.52 25.32
N SER A 430 -10.86 12.50 24.41
CA SER A 430 -10.22 12.45 23.09
C SER A 430 -8.70 12.27 23.22
N PRO A 431 -8.08 11.41 22.38
CA PRO A 431 -6.63 11.25 22.36
C PRO A 431 -5.89 12.51 21.85
N TYR A 432 -6.61 13.50 21.30
CA TYR A 432 -6.02 14.72 20.74
C TYR A 432 -6.46 15.98 21.52
N LYS A 433 -5.51 16.58 22.24
CA LYS A 433 -5.68 17.84 22.98
C LYS A 433 -4.72 18.90 22.43
N MET A 434 -5.03 19.47 21.26
CA MET A 434 -4.16 20.42 20.55
C MET A 434 -4.96 21.38 19.63
N PRO A 435 -4.41 22.53 19.21
CA PRO A 435 -5.08 23.53 18.36
C PRO A 435 -5.14 23.07 16.90
N LYS A 436 -5.99 22.07 16.63
CA LYS A 436 -6.10 21.40 15.33
C LYS A 436 -6.63 22.31 14.22
N VAL A 437 -7.65 23.11 14.54
CA VAL A 437 -8.38 23.95 13.58
C VAL A 437 -7.52 25.11 13.06
N GLU A 438 -6.79 25.79 13.94
CA GLU A 438 -5.95 26.93 13.57
C GLU A 438 -4.82 26.51 12.63
N GLU A 439 -4.07 25.47 12.99
CA GLU A 439 -2.97 24.97 12.16
C GLU A 439 -3.46 24.41 10.81
N ALA A 440 -4.59 23.71 10.80
CA ALA A 440 -5.20 23.25 9.55
C ALA A 440 -5.60 24.43 8.66
N THR A 441 -6.22 25.45 9.25
CA THR A 441 -6.64 26.66 8.52
C THR A 441 -5.44 27.44 7.98
N GLN A 442 -4.35 27.53 8.74
CA GLN A 442 -3.11 28.17 8.31
C GLN A 442 -2.46 27.41 7.14
N ALA A 443 -2.37 26.08 7.24
CA ALA A 443 -1.85 25.23 6.16
C ALA A 443 -2.69 25.35 4.89
N LEU A 444 -4.03 25.32 5.02
CA LEU A 444 -4.95 25.49 3.90
C LEU A 444 -4.77 26.85 3.22
N ARG A 445 -4.72 27.95 3.99
CA ARG A 445 -4.47 29.31 3.45
C ARG A 445 -3.14 29.39 2.72
N SER A 446 -2.07 28.80 3.28
CA SER A 446 -0.75 28.77 2.64
C SER A 446 -0.78 28.01 1.31
N ILE A 447 -1.51 26.89 1.24
CA ILE A 447 -1.68 26.12 0.01
C ILE A 447 -2.45 26.95 -1.03
N VAL A 448 -3.62 27.49 -0.66
CA VAL A 448 -4.46 28.29 -1.56
C VAL A 448 -3.66 29.46 -2.14
N GLN A 449 -2.94 30.21 -1.29
CA GLN A 449 -2.10 31.32 -1.74
C GLN A 449 -1.04 30.89 -2.76
N SER A 450 -0.37 29.76 -2.52
CA SER A 450 0.66 29.24 -3.44
C SER A 450 0.11 28.85 -4.82
N THR A 451 -1.15 28.43 -4.87
CA THR A 451 -1.79 28.08 -6.14
C THR A 451 -2.23 29.31 -6.93
N ILE A 452 -2.25 30.50 -6.33
CA ILE A 452 -2.62 31.77 -6.96
C ILE A 452 -1.36 32.54 -7.37
N ASP A 453 -0.28 32.42 -6.61
CA ASP A 453 1.02 33.04 -6.92
C ASP A 453 1.66 32.37 -8.15
N HIS A 454 1.41 32.93 -9.33
CA HIS A 454 1.98 32.45 -10.59
C HIS A 454 3.50 32.63 -10.70
N HIS A 455 4.12 33.50 -9.89
CA HIS A 455 5.56 33.75 -9.94
C HIS A 455 6.32 32.67 -9.17
N HIS A 456 5.92 32.40 -7.94
CA HIS A 456 6.59 31.40 -7.10
C HIS A 456 6.04 29.99 -7.29
N GLY A 457 4.77 29.86 -7.69
CA GLY A 457 4.09 28.60 -7.90
C GLY A 457 4.06 27.70 -6.66
N ILE A 458 3.92 26.40 -6.91
CA ILE A 458 3.84 25.39 -5.85
C ILE A 458 5.25 24.89 -5.51
N LYS A 459 5.76 25.30 -4.35
CA LYS A 459 7.03 24.86 -3.79
C LYS A 459 6.92 23.69 -2.80
N THR A 460 8.06 23.12 -2.47
CA THR A 460 8.25 22.02 -1.50
C THR A 460 7.63 22.30 -0.13
N LYS A 461 7.63 23.55 0.33
CA LYS A 461 6.95 23.90 1.59
C LYS A 461 5.45 23.58 1.55
N HIS A 462 4.80 23.77 0.41
CA HIS A 462 3.35 23.61 0.28
C HIS A 462 2.92 22.14 0.21
N THR A 463 3.75 21.26 -0.34
CA THR A 463 3.54 19.80 -0.26
C THR A 463 3.71 19.29 1.18
N ILE A 464 4.63 19.89 1.95
CA ILE A 464 4.76 19.64 3.40
C ILE A 464 3.54 20.20 4.16
N ASP A 465 3.06 21.39 3.82
CA ASP A 465 1.85 21.98 4.41
C ASP A 465 0.61 21.14 4.09
N LEU A 466 0.51 20.52 2.91
CA LEU A 466 -0.54 19.55 2.57
C LEU A 466 -0.51 18.35 3.53
N SER A 467 0.68 17.80 3.79
CA SER A 467 0.85 16.72 4.78
C SER A 467 0.48 17.19 6.19
N ARG A 468 0.76 18.45 6.55
CA ARG A 468 0.36 19.02 7.84
C ARG A 468 -1.17 19.13 7.93
N LEU A 469 -1.82 19.64 6.89
CA LEU A 469 -3.28 19.80 6.81
C LEU A 469 -3.99 18.45 7.01
N VAL A 470 -3.62 17.43 6.22
CA VAL A 470 -4.18 16.07 6.34
C VAL A 470 -3.98 15.51 7.75
N ASN A 471 -2.77 15.62 8.31
CA ASN A 471 -2.50 15.14 9.66
C ASN A 471 -3.35 15.84 10.73
N LYS A 472 -3.62 17.15 10.60
CA LYS A 472 -4.49 17.87 11.54
C LYS A 472 -5.95 17.47 11.39
N MET A 473 -6.43 17.33 10.15
CA MET A 473 -7.80 16.90 9.87
C MET A 473 -8.08 15.47 10.39
N ARG A 474 -7.11 14.57 10.37
CA ARG A 474 -7.22 13.23 10.99
C ARG A 474 -7.48 13.25 12.50
N MET A 475 -7.15 14.35 13.17
CA MET A 475 -7.27 14.51 14.62
C MET A 475 -8.53 15.30 15.02
N CYS A 476 -9.23 15.88 14.05
CA CYS A 476 -10.37 16.75 14.29
C CYS A 476 -11.64 15.96 14.64
N SER A 477 -12.39 16.48 15.61
CA SER A 477 -13.78 16.12 15.80
C SER A 477 -14.61 16.58 14.60
N TYR A 478 -15.83 16.07 14.50
CA TYR A 478 -16.73 16.47 13.44
C TYR A 478 -17.01 17.99 13.44
N GLU A 479 -17.21 18.60 14.63
CA GLU A 479 -17.44 20.04 14.76
C GLU A 479 -16.21 20.89 14.38
N GLU A 480 -15.01 20.42 14.73
CA GLU A 480 -13.76 21.09 14.33
C GLU A 480 -13.57 21.04 12.81
N LEU A 481 -13.94 19.94 12.15
CA LEU A 481 -13.92 19.86 10.69
C LEU A 481 -14.91 20.84 10.05
N LYS A 482 -16.11 21.01 10.63
CA LYS A 482 -17.09 22.04 10.19
C LYS A 482 -16.51 23.44 10.30
N GLN A 483 -15.72 23.74 11.33
CA GLN A 483 -15.05 25.05 11.44
C GLN A 483 -14.02 25.27 10.32
N ILE A 484 -13.25 24.24 9.95
CA ILE A 484 -12.29 24.33 8.83
C ILE A 484 -13.04 24.49 7.50
N GLU A 485 -14.15 23.77 7.31
CA GLU A 485 -15.04 23.90 6.14
C GLU A 485 -15.56 25.33 5.99
N GLN A 486 -16.05 25.96 7.07
CA GLN A 486 -16.51 27.35 7.04
C GLN A 486 -15.37 28.31 6.69
N ASN A 487 -14.15 28.08 7.17
CA ASN A 487 -12.98 28.86 6.78
C ASN A 487 -12.65 28.70 5.27
N ALA A 488 -12.85 27.51 4.70
CA ALA A 488 -12.68 27.29 3.26
C ALA A 488 -13.79 27.98 2.44
N LYS A 489 -15.01 28.09 2.98
CA LYS A 489 -16.13 28.80 2.35
C LYS A 489 -16.02 30.32 2.43
N ASN A 490 -15.45 30.87 3.51
CA ASN A 490 -15.37 32.31 3.78
C ASN A 490 -14.18 33.02 3.08
N GLN A 491 -13.75 32.56 1.90
CA GLN A 491 -12.69 33.24 1.13
C GLN A 491 -13.26 34.47 0.41
N ASN A 492 -12.45 35.53 0.29
CA ASN A 492 -12.91 36.82 -0.26
C ASN A 492 -13.28 36.76 -1.75
N GLU A 493 -12.63 35.89 -2.53
CA GLU A 493 -12.85 35.74 -3.96
C GLU A 493 -13.42 34.34 -4.29
N GLU A 494 -14.39 34.28 -5.20
CA GLU A 494 -15.04 33.03 -5.65
C GLU A 494 -14.03 31.99 -6.16
N LYS A 495 -13.00 32.43 -6.89
CA LYS A 495 -11.91 31.55 -7.36
C LYS A 495 -11.11 30.94 -6.21
N GLN A 496 -10.84 31.72 -5.16
CA GLN A 496 -10.09 31.27 -3.99
C GLN A 496 -10.94 30.33 -3.14
N GLN A 497 -12.23 30.64 -2.98
CA GLN A 497 -13.22 29.78 -2.33
C GLN A 497 -13.29 28.41 -3.01
N LYS A 498 -13.39 28.38 -4.34
CA LYS A 498 -13.40 27.12 -5.10
C LYS A 498 -12.13 26.29 -4.86
N VAL A 499 -10.95 26.91 -4.95
CA VAL A 499 -9.68 26.21 -4.71
C VAL A 499 -9.57 25.72 -3.26
N ALA A 500 -9.98 26.53 -2.29
CA ALA A 500 -9.98 26.15 -0.88
C ALA A 500 -10.89 24.94 -0.62
N MET A 501 -12.10 24.94 -1.17
CA MET A 501 -13.03 23.81 -1.08
C MET A 501 -12.49 22.57 -1.80
N ASP A 502 -11.87 22.73 -2.98
CA ASP A 502 -11.28 21.62 -3.73
C ASP A 502 -10.15 20.94 -2.94
N VAL A 503 -9.26 21.72 -2.32
CA VAL A 503 -8.17 21.20 -1.47
C VAL A 503 -8.73 20.59 -0.19
N PHE A 504 -9.72 21.23 0.44
CA PHE A 504 -10.34 20.73 1.67
C PHE A 504 -10.99 19.36 1.48
N VAL A 505 -11.75 19.19 0.40
CA VAL A 505 -12.42 17.92 0.06
C VAL A 505 -11.41 16.81 -0.25
N ASP A 506 -10.36 17.11 -1.00
CA ASP A 506 -9.28 16.15 -1.25
C ASP A 506 -8.58 15.73 0.06
N CYS A 507 -8.39 16.68 0.97
CA CYS A 507 -7.80 16.42 2.28
C CYS A 507 -8.73 15.62 3.20
N LEU A 508 -10.06 15.83 3.16
CA LEU A 508 -11.02 14.98 3.88
C LEU A 508 -10.90 13.51 3.43
N ALA A 509 -10.83 13.31 2.11
CA ALA A 509 -10.70 11.98 1.54
C ALA A 509 -9.36 11.32 1.88
N THR A 510 -8.25 12.05 1.75
CA THR A 510 -6.90 11.57 2.10
C THR A 510 -6.73 11.33 3.61
N SER A 511 -7.45 12.10 4.44
CA SER A 511 -7.42 11.92 5.90
C SER A 511 -8.01 10.57 6.31
N GLY A 512 -9.13 10.18 5.68
CA GLY A 512 -9.66 8.83 5.76
C GLY A 512 -10.10 8.35 7.15
N THR A 513 -10.47 9.26 8.06
CA THR A 513 -11.07 8.89 9.36
C THR A 513 -12.58 8.86 9.25
N ARG A 514 -13.29 8.22 10.20
CA ARG A 514 -14.75 8.24 10.24
C ARG A 514 -15.28 9.68 10.08
N ASN A 515 -14.83 10.61 10.93
CA ASN A 515 -15.35 11.98 10.93
C ASN A 515 -15.15 12.67 9.57
N THR A 516 -13.99 12.49 8.92
CA THR A 516 -13.74 13.10 7.62
C THR A 516 -14.56 12.47 6.50
N VAL A 517 -14.76 11.14 6.53
CA VAL A 517 -15.63 10.43 5.57
C VAL A 517 -17.10 10.82 5.74
N LYS A 518 -17.57 10.97 6.98
CA LYS A 518 -18.93 11.44 7.27
C LYS A 518 -19.15 12.84 6.68
N LEU A 519 -18.25 13.79 6.97
CA LEU A 519 -18.37 15.14 6.43
C LEU A 519 -18.27 15.17 4.90
N LEU A 520 -17.36 14.39 4.31
CA LEU A 520 -17.23 14.25 2.86
C LEU A 520 -18.54 13.75 2.23
N ALA A 521 -19.19 12.75 2.84
CA ALA A 521 -20.47 12.26 2.36
C ALA A 521 -21.54 13.36 2.38
N GLU A 522 -21.67 14.11 3.48
CA GLU A 522 -22.63 15.22 3.58
C GLU A 522 -22.40 16.32 2.53
N ILE A 523 -21.14 16.72 2.29
CA ILE A 523 -20.78 17.72 1.26
C ILE A 523 -21.25 17.26 -0.13
N ILE A 524 -21.12 15.97 -0.43
CA ILE A 524 -21.53 15.37 -1.71
C ILE A 524 -23.06 15.25 -1.79
N GLU A 525 -23.71 14.84 -0.70
CA GLU A 525 -25.17 14.72 -0.59
C GLU A 525 -25.88 16.06 -0.73
N ASN A 526 -25.27 17.13 -0.21
CA ASN A 526 -25.75 18.51 -0.28
C ASN A 526 -25.37 19.24 -1.58
N GLU A 527 -24.68 18.57 -2.51
CA GLU A 527 -24.28 19.11 -3.82
C GLU A 527 -23.37 20.35 -3.74
N GLU A 528 -22.55 20.45 -2.70
CA GLU A 528 -21.69 21.62 -2.48
C GLU A 528 -20.42 21.62 -3.35
N ILE A 529 -20.18 20.54 -4.10
CA ILE A 529 -19.06 20.36 -5.05
C ILE A 529 -19.52 19.71 -6.35
N ASP A 530 -18.73 19.88 -7.41
CA ASP A 530 -18.95 19.24 -8.71
C ASP A 530 -18.96 17.71 -8.63
N GLU A 531 -19.76 17.07 -9.49
CA GLU A 531 -19.90 15.61 -9.52
C GLU A 531 -18.55 14.90 -9.74
N ASN A 532 -17.70 15.40 -10.64
CA ASN A 532 -16.39 14.79 -10.90
C ASN A 532 -15.44 14.96 -9.71
N LYS A 533 -15.54 16.08 -8.99
CA LYS A 533 -14.76 16.33 -7.78
C LYS A 533 -15.20 15.38 -6.66
N GLY A 534 -16.50 15.20 -6.46
CA GLY A 534 -17.05 14.20 -5.54
C GLY A 534 -16.60 12.79 -5.87
N ALA A 535 -16.68 12.39 -7.15
CA ALA A 535 -16.23 11.07 -7.60
C ALA A 535 -14.71 10.87 -7.43
N TYR A 536 -13.89 11.90 -7.68
CA TYR A 536 -12.45 11.88 -7.40
C TYR A 536 -12.18 11.69 -5.91
N ALA A 537 -12.84 12.46 -5.04
CA ALA A 537 -12.66 12.38 -3.59
C ALA A 537 -13.05 10.98 -3.04
N ILE A 538 -14.19 10.43 -3.45
CA ILE A 538 -14.61 9.07 -3.05
C ILE A 538 -13.60 8.02 -3.51
N ASN A 539 -12.99 8.17 -4.69
CA ASN A 539 -11.98 7.26 -5.19
C ASN A 539 -10.69 7.25 -4.36
N GLN A 540 -10.37 8.35 -3.67
CA GLN A 540 -9.21 8.41 -2.75
C GLN A 540 -9.44 7.60 -1.48
N LEU A 541 -10.70 7.35 -1.08
CA LEU A 541 -11.04 6.52 0.07
C LEU A 541 -10.71 5.02 -0.12
N LYS A 542 -10.14 4.61 -1.26
CA LYS A 542 -9.73 3.21 -1.51
C LYS A 542 -8.44 2.82 -0.77
N ASN A 543 -7.71 3.82 -0.25
CA ASN A 543 -6.44 3.65 0.46
C ASN A 543 -6.54 4.29 1.85
N LEU A 544 -7.46 3.81 2.69
CA LEU A 544 -7.63 4.39 4.03
C LEU A 544 -6.47 4.01 4.94
N PRO A 545 -6.09 4.88 5.89
CA PRO A 545 -5.13 4.47 6.91
C PRO A 545 -5.63 3.28 7.74
N ILE A 546 -6.93 3.27 8.07
CA ILE A 546 -7.57 2.24 8.91
C ILE A 546 -9.04 2.04 8.46
N PRO A 547 -9.34 1.01 7.65
CA PRO A 547 -10.72 0.69 7.29
C PRO A 547 -11.52 0.18 8.50
N SER A 548 -12.83 0.46 8.53
CA SER A 548 -13.72 0.02 9.63
C SER A 548 -15.14 -0.26 9.14
N ASN A 549 -15.90 -1.04 9.92
CA ASN A 549 -17.32 -1.28 9.67
C ASN A 549 -18.13 0.03 9.67
N SER A 550 -17.73 1.00 10.50
CA SER A 550 -18.40 2.31 10.60
C SER A 550 -18.18 3.15 9.32
N ILE A 551 -16.96 3.16 8.79
CA ILE A 551 -16.65 3.84 7.53
C ILE A 551 -17.38 3.17 6.35
N LEU A 552 -17.36 1.83 6.29
CA LEU A 552 -18.10 1.08 5.26
C LEU A 552 -19.60 1.37 5.30
N LYS A 553 -20.18 1.52 6.50
CA LYS A 553 -21.59 1.92 6.66
C LYS A 553 -21.84 3.30 6.06
N GLN A 554 -20.96 4.27 6.30
CA GLN A 554 -21.08 5.62 5.73
C GLN A 554 -21.00 5.61 4.19
N VAL A 555 -20.03 4.89 3.62
CA VAL A 555 -19.89 4.77 2.15
C VAL A 555 -21.08 4.05 1.54
N LYS A 556 -21.61 3.01 2.19
CA LYS A 556 -22.84 2.31 1.75
C LYS A 556 -24.05 3.25 1.76
N GLN A 557 -24.23 4.03 2.83
CA GLN A 557 -25.33 4.99 2.94
C GLN A 557 -25.23 6.05 1.84
N LEU A 558 -24.04 6.60 1.59
CA LEU A 558 -23.80 7.53 0.49
C LEU A 558 -24.16 6.90 -0.87
N ALA A 559 -23.72 5.66 -1.11
CA ALA A 559 -24.01 4.93 -2.35
C ALA A 559 -25.49 4.63 -2.56
N GLN A 560 -26.30 4.63 -1.48
CA GLN A 560 -27.74 4.39 -1.48
C GLN A 560 -28.57 5.68 -1.41
N ASN A 561 -27.94 6.84 -1.18
CA ASN A 561 -28.62 8.12 -1.04
C ASN A 561 -29.32 8.53 -2.35
N VAL A 562 -30.55 9.04 -2.26
CA VAL A 562 -31.38 9.44 -3.41
C VAL A 562 -30.70 10.51 -4.26
N ASN A 563 -30.01 11.47 -3.64
CA ASN A 563 -29.28 12.53 -4.36
C ASN A 563 -28.05 11.98 -5.10
N VAL A 564 -27.52 10.84 -4.66
CA VAL A 564 -26.40 10.15 -5.31
C VAL A 564 -26.89 9.17 -6.39
N GLN A 565 -28.08 8.58 -6.25
CA GLN A 565 -28.62 7.65 -7.25
C GLN A 565 -28.70 8.28 -8.65
N ASN A 566 -28.99 9.58 -8.72
CA ASN A 566 -29.10 10.34 -9.96
C ASN A 566 -27.75 10.90 -10.47
N LYS A 567 -26.64 10.65 -9.75
CA LYS A 567 -25.28 11.10 -10.10
C LYS A 567 -24.40 9.90 -10.45
N PRO A 568 -24.34 9.50 -11.73
CA PRO A 568 -23.76 8.24 -12.11
C PRO A 568 -22.26 8.14 -11.77
N MET A 569 -21.49 9.23 -11.81
CA MET A 569 -20.05 9.20 -11.47
C MET A 569 -19.81 9.02 -9.98
N VAL A 570 -20.58 9.72 -9.14
CA VAL A 570 -20.49 9.61 -7.68
C VAL A 570 -20.99 8.23 -7.23
N ARG A 571 -22.12 7.76 -7.76
CA ARG A 571 -22.67 6.43 -7.47
C ARG A 571 -21.68 5.32 -7.85
N GLN A 572 -21.04 5.44 -9.02
CA GLN A 572 -20.01 4.51 -9.46
C GLN A 572 -18.85 4.46 -8.47
N ALA A 573 -18.28 5.65 -8.16
CA ALA A 573 -17.17 5.76 -7.24
C ALA A 573 -17.52 5.15 -5.86
N ALA A 574 -18.71 5.42 -5.34
CA ALA A 574 -19.15 4.93 -4.03
C ALA A 574 -19.23 3.40 -3.97
N TRP A 575 -19.85 2.73 -4.95
CA TRP A 575 -19.93 1.26 -4.97
C TRP A 575 -18.57 0.60 -5.22
N LEU A 576 -17.74 1.18 -6.09
CA LEU A 576 -16.37 0.67 -6.33
C LEU A 576 -15.49 0.82 -5.10
N THR A 577 -15.60 1.95 -4.37
CA THR A 577 -14.91 2.18 -3.11
C THR A 577 -15.42 1.25 -2.01
N PHE A 578 -16.74 1.06 -1.89
CA PHE A 578 -17.32 0.11 -0.93
C PHE A 578 -16.75 -1.30 -1.12
N GLY A 579 -16.71 -1.80 -2.37
CA GLY A 579 -16.10 -3.09 -2.67
C GLY A 579 -14.62 -3.14 -2.28
N ALA A 580 -13.84 -2.11 -2.63
CA ALA A 580 -12.41 -2.06 -2.30
C ALA A 580 -12.15 -2.10 -0.78
N LEU A 581 -12.94 -1.35 -0.01
CA LEU A 581 -12.85 -1.30 1.45
C LEU A 581 -13.27 -2.60 2.13
N VAL A 582 -14.28 -3.30 1.60
CA VAL A 582 -14.65 -4.65 2.09
C VAL A 582 -13.46 -5.60 1.95
N ASN A 583 -12.78 -5.53 0.81
CA ASN A 583 -11.62 -6.36 0.57
C ASN A 583 -10.49 -6.04 1.55
N GLU A 584 -10.16 -4.75 1.73
CA GLU A 584 -9.13 -4.31 2.68
C GLU A 584 -9.44 -4.80 4.09
N LEU A 585 -10.67 -4.53 4.57
CA LEU A 585 -11.16 -4.94 5.89
C LEU A 585 -11.05 -6.46 6.13
N CYS A 586 -11.37 -7.26 5.11
CA CYS A 586 -11.41 -8.72 5.19
C CYS A 586 -10.11 -9.42 4.72
N GLN A 587 -9.13 -8.68 4.19
CA GLN A 587 -7.79 -9.18 3.85
C GLN A 587 -6.80 -9.07 5.02
N HIS A 588 -7.13 -8.32 6.08
CA HIS A 588 -6.39 -8.33 7.33
C HIS A 588 -6.42 -9.75 7.96
N LYS A 589 -5.56 -10.67 7.49
CA LYS A 589 -5.28 -11.95 8.17
C LYS A 589 -4.75 -11.59 9.56
N GLY A 590 -5.56 -11.71 10.60
CA GLY A 590 -5.15 -11.42 11.96
C GLY A 590 -4.05 -12.38 12.42
N ARG A 591 -2.79 -12.10 12.13
CA ARG A 591 -1.74 -12.39 13.11
C ARG A 591 -1.84 -11.29 14.14
N ASN A 592 -2.36 -11.67 15.31
CA ASN A 592 -2.35 -10.97 16.58
C ASN A 592 -1.95 -9.49 16.47
N MET A 593 -2.86 -8.65 15.97
CA MET A 593 -2.79 -7.22 16.25
C MET A 593 -2.70 -7.11 17.76
N MET A 594 -1.51 -6.83 18.29
CA MET A 594 -1.17 -6.70 19.71
C MET A 594 -2.38 -6.82 20.65
N GLU A 595 -2.85 -8.06 20.84
CA GLU A 595 -4.08 -8.36 21.61
C GLU A 595 -3.80 -8.34 23.12
N SER A 596 -2.68 -7.73 23.53
CA SER A 596 -2.26 -7.73 24.93
C SER A 596 -2.64 -6.42 25.64
N SER A 597 -3.86 -5.93 25.44
CA SER A 597 -4.57 -5.36 26.58
C SER A 597 -5.41 -6.48 27.19
N GLN A 598 -5.07 -6.93 28.40
CA GLN A 598 -5.89 -7.88 29.17
C GLN A 598 -7.33 -7.39 29.36
N ASP A 599 -7.55 -6.08 29.18
CA ASP A 599 -8.85 -5.43 29.18
C ASP A 599 -9.50 -5.47 27.78
N VAL A 600 -10.49 -6.35 27.62
CA VAL A 600 -11.28 -6.55 26.39
C VAL A 600 -11.96 -5.24 25.93
N SER A 601 -12.27 -4.33 26.86
CA SER A 601 -12.92 -3.04 26.57
C SER A 601 -12.02 -2.05 25.82
N LYS A 602 -10.70 -2.27 25.84
CA LYS A 602 -9.68 -1.45 25.15
C LYS A 602 -9.16 -2.08 23.86
N SER A 603 -9.44 -3.36 23.62
CA SER A 603 -9.04 -4.08 22.42
C SER A 603 -9.75 -3.58 21.16
N VAL A 604 -9.05 -3.52 20.03
CA VAL A 604 -9.66 -3.25 18.72
C VAL A 604 -10.25 -4.56 18.21
N GLN A 605 -11.57 -4.72 18.34
CA GLN A 605 -12.26 -5.93 17.89
C GLN A 605 -12.03 -6.20 16.39
N LYS A 606 -11.93 -7.49 16.04
CA LYS A 606 -11.88 -7.98 14.66
C LYS A 606 -13.04 -7.38 13.85
N GLN A 607 -12.72 -6.58 12.84
CA GLN A 607 -13.74 -5.87 12.06
C GLN A 607 -14.44 -6.77 11.03
N CYS A 608 -13.72 -7.69 10.40
CA CYS A 608 -14.30 -8.65 9.46
C CYS A 608 -14.52 -10.01 10.14
N THR A 609 -15.63 -10.16 10.86
CA THR A 609 -16.14 -11.47 11.32
C THR A 609 -16.81 -12.21 10.15
N ASP A 610 -17.05 -13.51 10.30
CA ASP A 610 -17.73 -14.29 9.26
C ASP A 610 -19.15 -13.77 8.99
N ASP A 611 -19.88 -13.35 10.04
CA ASP A 611 -21.18 -12.69 9.91
C ASP A 611 -21.10 -11.40 9.09
N LYS A 612 -20.08 -10.57 9.33
CA LYS A 612 -19.87 -9.32 8.57
C LYS A 612 -19.50 -9.60 7.12
N LYS A 613 -18.66 -10.60 6.88
CA LYS A 613 -18.30 -11.05 5.53
C LYS A 613 -19.53 -11.51 4.76
N GLU A 614 -20.43 -12.26 5.39
CA GLU A 614 -21.69 -12.69 4.78
C GLU A 614 -22.65 -11.51 4.56
N GLU A 615 -22.72 -10.56 5.49
CA GLU A 615 -23.50 -9.30 5.32
C GLU A 615 -23.04 -8.51 4.08
N TYR A 616 -21.72 -8.38 3.88
CA TYR A 616 -21.14 -7.68 2.73
C TYR A 616 -21.37 -8.43 1.43
N LYS A 617 -21.20 -9.76 1.43
CA LYS A 617 -21.55 -10.61 0.30
C LYS A 617 -23.01 -10.40 -0.11
N ARG A 618 -23.95 -10.48 0.86
CA ARG A 618 -25.37 -10.26 0.59
C ARG A 618 -25.62 -8.88 0.00
N THR A 619 -25.07 -7.83 0.61
CA THR A 619 -25.23 -6.44 0.13
C THR A 619 -24.78 -6.30 -1.33
N LEU A 620 -23.63 -6.86 -1.71
CA LEU A 620 -23.08 -6.75 -3.06
C LEU A 620 -23.84 -7.62 -4.07
N LEU A 621 -24.27 -8.83 -3.69
CA LEU A 621 -25.09 -9.69 -4.55
C LEU A 621 -26.49 -9.11 -4.78
N GLU A 622 -27.09 -8.46 -3.78
CA GLU A 622 -28.35 -7.74 -3.92
C GLU A 622 -28.25 -6.64 -4.99
N GLN A 623 -27.13 -5.91 -5.06
CA GLN A 623 -26.92 -4.92 -6.12
C GLN A 623 -26.94 -5.54 -7.52
N TYR A 624 -26.39 -6.75 -7.69
CA TYR A 624 -26.44 -7.45 -8.98
C TYR A 624 -27.85 -7.99 -9.28
N ASN A 625 -28.51 -8.59 -8.29
CA ASN A 625 -29.83 -9.20 -8.47
C ASN A 625 -30.92 -8.17 -8.78
N GLN A 626 -30.81 -6.96 -8.23
CA GLN A 626 -31.73 -5.85 -8.48
C GLN A 626 -31.41 -5.09 -9.78
N ALA A 627 -30.25 -5.32 -10.39
CA ALA A 627 -29.81 -4.61 -11.58
C ALA A 627 -30.59 -5.03 -12.82
N THR A 628 -31.32 -4.09 -13.40
CA THR A 628 -32.08 -4.29 -14.65
C THR A 628 -31.31 -3.81 -15.87
N THR A 629 -30.46 -2.79 -15.72
CA THR A 629 -29.69 -2.20 -16.81
C THR A 629 -28.31 -2.84 -16.96
N PHE A 630 -27.73 -2.73 -18.15
CA PHE A 630 -26.33 -3.12 -18.40
C PHE A 630 -25.39 -2.40 -17.43
N TYR A 631 -25.56 -1.09 -17.23
CA TYR A 631 -24.74 -0.28 -16.33
C TYR A 631 -24.74 -0.84 -14.91
N ASP A 632 -25.94 -1.08 -14.36
CA ASP A 632 -26.09 -1.52 -12.97
C ASP A 632 -25.46 -2.92 -12.78
N LYS A 633 -25.65 -3.83 -13.74
CA LYS A 633 -25.03 -5.16 -13.71
C LYS A 633 -23.50 -5.07 -13.79
N PHE A 634 -22.99 -4.21 -14.67
CA PHE A 634 -21.56 -3.99 -14.83
C PHE A 634 -20.95 -3.37 -13.57
N LEU A 635 -21.60 -2.36 -12.97
CA LEU A 635 -21.18 -1.74 -11.72
C LEU A 635 -21.17 -2.76 -10.57
N ALA A 636 -22.24 -3.53 -10.41
CA ALA A 636 -22.34 -4.54 -9.36
C ALA A 636 -21.23 -5.60 -9.46
N LEU A 637 -20.95 -6.10 -10.67
CA LEU A 637 -19.82 -7.02 -10.90
C LEU A 637 -18.46 -6.37 -10.64
N SER A 638 -18.32 -5.09 -10.98
CA SER A 638 -17.09 -4.33 -10.70
C SER A 638 -16.85 -4.18 -9.19
N ALA A 639 -17.90 -3.89 -8.43
CA ALA A 639 -17.86 -3.80 -6.98
C ALA A 639 -17.59 -5.17 -6.32
N LEU A 640 -18.21 -6.25 -6.82
CA LEU A 640 -17.91 -7.64 -6.41
C LEU A 640 -16.44 -8.00 -6.68
N GLY A 641 -15.90 -7.62 -7.84
CA GLY A 641 -14.51 -7.83 -8.20
C GLY A 641 -13.53 -7.05 -7.31
N ASN A 642 -13.88 -5.82 -6.93
CA ASN A 642 -13.12 -5.05 -5.94
C ASN A 642 -13.19 -5.70 -4.55
N ALA A 643 -14.34 -6.26 -4.17
CA ALA A 643 -14.53 -6.91 -2.87
C ALA A 643 -13.76 -8.23 -2.72
N GLY A 644 -13.65 -9.03 -3.78
CA GLY A 644 -12.86 -10.26 -3.77
C GLY A 644 -13.19 -11.18 -2.58
N ILE A 645 -14.47 -11.35 -2.28
CA ILE A 645 -14.97 -12.26 -1.24
C ILE A 645 -14.91 -13.67 -1.81
N ASP A 646 -14.17 -14.58 -1.18
CA ASP A 646 -13.99 -15.97 -1.63
C ASP A 646 -15.31 -16.74 -1.80
N THR A 647 -16.29 -16.54 -0.91
CA THR A 647 -17.60 -17.20 -0.96
C THR A 647 -18.54 -16.71 -2.08
N THR A 648 -18.18 -15.67 -2.85
CA THR A 648 -18.99 -15.22 -4.00
C THR A 648 -18.71 -16.02 -5.27
N THR A 649 -17.64 -16.80 -5.30
CA THR A 649 -17.17 -17.54 -6.49
C THR A 649 -18.24 -18.38 -7.19
N PRO A 650 -19.08 -19.17 -6.48
CA PRO A 650 -20.12 -19.96 -7.14
C PRO A 650 -21.15 -19.10 -7.89
N TYR A 651 -21.47 -17.92 -7.36
CA TYR A 651 -22.40 -16.99 -8.01
C TYR A 651 -21.78 -16.35 -9.24
N ILE A 652 -20.50 -15.98 -9.17
CA ILE A 652 -19.76 -15.45 -10.33
C ILE A 652 -19.69 -16.52 -11.43
N ASP A 653 -19.41 -17.78 -11.08
CA ASP A 653 -19.38 -18.90 -12.04
C ASP A 653 -20.74 -19.12 -12.74
N GLN A 654 -21.85 -19.00 -12.01
CA GLN A 654 -23.19 -19.03 -12.62
C GLN A 654 -23.36 -17.94 -13.69
N ILE A 655 -22.93 -16.71 -13.40
CA ILE A 655 -23.02 -15.57 -14.33
C ILE A 655 -22.12 -15.78 -15.55
N ILE A 656 -20.92 -16.34 -15.36
CA ILE A 656 -19.98 -16.64 -16.45
C ILE A 656 -20.60 -17.65 -17.44
N ASN A 657 -21.33 -18.64 -16.92
CA ASN A 657 -21.92 -19.71 -17.72
C ASN A 657 -23.31 -19.38 -18.30
N ASP A 658 -23.99 -18.36 -17.78
CA ASP A 658 -25.29 -17.92 -18.27
C ASP A 658 -25.19 -17.22 -19.64
N LYS A 659 -25.49 -17.99 -20.70
CA LYS A 659 -25.48 -17.49 -22.09
C LYS A 659 -26.58 -16.47 -22.40
N SER A 660 -27.55 -16.28 -21.49
CA SER A 660 -28.58 -15.25 -21.66
C SER A 660 -28.09 -13.85 -21.28
N GLN A 661 -26.99 -13.75 -20.52
CA GLN A 661 -26.37 -12.47 -20.23
C GLN A 661 -25.60 -11.92 -21.43
N ASP A 662 -25.55 -10.59 -21.51
CA ASP A 662 -24.69 -9.88 -22.45
C ASP A 662 -23.23 -10.33 -22.31
N TYR A 663 -22.52 -10.48 -23.43
CA TYR A 663 -21.17 -11.02 -23.43
C TYR A 663 -20.19 -10.16 -22.59
N LEU A 664 -20.34 -8.83 -22.55
CA LEU A 664 -19.50 -7.96 -21.72
C LEU A 664 -19.74 -8.20 -20.23
N ILE A 665 -20.98 -8.53 -19.85
CA ILE A 665 -21.31 -8.88 -18.47
C ILE A 665 -20.61 -10.19 -18.09
N ARG A 666 -20.58 -11.18 -18.99
CA ARG A 666 -19.86 -12.45 -18.77
C ARG A 666 -18.34 -12.25 -18.69
N VAL A 667 -17.77 -11.43 -19.57
CA VAL A 667 -16.34 -11.05 -19.51
C VAL A 667 -16.03 -10.30 -18.22
N ARG A 668 -16.93 -9.40 -17.79
CA ARG A 668 -16.78 -8.68 -16.53
C ARG A 668 -16.86 -9.61 -15.32
N ALA A 669 -17.68 -10.66 -15.38
CA ALA A 669 -17.74 -11.69 -14.34
C ALA A 669 -16.44 -12.50 -14.26
N ILE A 670 -15.81 -12.85 -15.40
CA ILE A 670 -14.46 -13.46 -15.42
C ILE A 670 -13.44 -12.54 -14.73
N ASP A 671 -13.46 -11.24 -15.07
CA ASP A 671 -12.56 -10.26 -14.47
C ASP A 671 -12.84 -9.99 -12.97
N ALA A 672 -14.06 -10.26 -12.48
CA ALA A 672 -14.39 -10.17 -11.06
C ALA A 672 -13.63 -11.22 -10.20
N LEU A 673 -13.11 -12.29 -10.80
CA LEU A 673 -12.28 -13.29 -10.11
C LEU A 673 -10.85 -12.80 -9.82
N ARG A 674 -10.45 -11.62 -10.33
CA ARG A 674 -9.07 -11.10 -10.28
C ARG A 674 -8.48 -10.91 -8.89
N ARG A 675 -9.25 -10.84 -7.81
CA ARG A 675 -8.69 -10.74 -6.44
C ARG A 675 -8.67 -12.08 -5.70
N LEU A 676 -9.17 -13.12 -6.34
CA LEU A 676 -9.34 -14.44 -5.74
C LEU A 676 -8.25 -15.43 -6.21
N PHE A 677 -7.44 -15.08 -7.22
CA PHE A 677 -6.40 -15.97 -7.77
C PHE A 677 -5.33 -16.35 -6.75
N THR A 678 -5.06 -15.50 -5.74
CA THR A 678 -4.16 -15.86 -4.63
C THR A 678 -4.86 -16.70 -3.58
N LYS A 679 -6.13 -16.45 -3.28
CA LYS A 679 -6.86 -17.17 -2.21
C LYS A 679 -7.32 -18.57 -2.62
N GLN A 680 -7.71 -18.75 -3.88
CA GLN A 680 -8.28 -19.98 -4.41
C GLN A 680 -7.85 -20.24 -5.87
N PRO A 681 -6.53 -20.32 -6.15
CA PRO A 681 -6.00 -20.48 -7.50
C PRO A 681 -6.58 -21.72 -8.22
N ARG A 682 -6.69 -22.85 -7.51
CA ARG A 682 -7.22 -24.11 -8.07
C ARG A 682 -8.67 -23.99 -8.52
N THR A 683 -9.53 -23.39 -7.69
CA THR A 683 -10.95 -23.17 -8.04
C THR A 683 -11.08 -22.30 -9.29
N ILE A 684 -10.27 -21.24 -9.38
CA ILE A 684 -10.28 -20.36 -10.56
C ILE A 684 -9.78 -21.08 -11.81
N GLN A 685 -8.73 -21.91 -11.69
CA GLN A 685 -8.26 -22.74 -12.79
C GLN A 685 -9.34 -23.72 -13.27
N GLN A 686 -10.07 -24.35 -12.35
CA GLN A 686 -11.18 -25.27 -12.67
C GLN A 686 -12.33 -24.58 -13.40
N ILE A 687 -12.63 -23.31 -13.08
CA ILE A 687 -13.66 -22.51 -13.74
C ILE A 687 -13.18 -22.07 -15.13
N LEU A 688 -11.97 -21.51 -15.24
CA LEU A 688 -11.55 -20.78 -16.44
C LEU A 688 -10.91 -21.66 -17.52
N LEU A 689 -10.24 -22.74 -17.16
CA LEU A 689 -9.58 -23.62 -18.12
C LEU A 689 -10.59 -24.26 -19.10
N PRO A 690 -11.72 -24.85 -18.67
CA PRO A 690 -12.72 -25.40 -19.59
C PRO A 690 -13.31 -24.36 -20.54
N ILE A 691 -13.51 -23.12 -20.06
CA ILE A 691 -14.00 -22.00 -20.88
C ILE A 691 -13.00 -21.68 -21.99
N PHE A 692 -11.71 -21.57 -21.66
CA PHE A 692 -10.67 -21.33 -22.65
C PHE A 692 -10.58 -22.46 -23.68
N LEU A 693 -10.67 -23.73 -23.27
CA LEU A 693 -10.55 -24.88 -24.16
C LEU A 693 -11.78 -25.08 -25.06
N ASN A 694 -12.94 -24.51 -24.72
CA ASN A 694 -14.17 -24.65 -25.49
C ASN A 694 -14.16 -23.78 -26.76
N ASN A 695 -13.91 -24.38 -27.92
CA ASN A 695 -13.91 -23.67 -29.22
C ASN A 695 -15.29 -23.14 -29.67
N ARG A 696 -16.38 -23.55 -29.01
CA ARG A 696 -17.74 -23.02 -29.25
C ARG A 696 -18.03 -21.76 -28.44
N GLU A 697 -17.14 -21.40 -27.54
CA GLU A 697 -17.27 -20.18 -26.75
C GLU A 697 -16.81 -18.95 -27.56
N ASP A 698 -17.37 -17.79 -27.24
CA ASP A 698 -16.95 -16.53 -27.84
C ASP A 698 -15.44 -16.27 -27.65
N ALA A 699 -14.79 -15.79 -28.72
CA ALA A 699 -13.34 -15.60 -28.77
C ALA A 699 -12.83 -14.63 -27.67
N TYR A 700 -13.62 -13.61 -27.34
CA TYR A 700 -13.26 -12.63 -26.34
C TYR A 700 -13.45 -13.16 -24.92
N VAL A 701 -14.52 -13.91 -24.66
CA VAL A 701 -14.72 -14.66 -23.41
C VAL A 701 -13.55 -15.62 -23.16
N ARG A 702 -13.13 -16.39 -24.17
CA ARG A 702 -11.97 -17.32 -24.08
C ARG A 702 -10.66 -16.59 -23.81
N SER A 703 -10.41 -15.49 -24.50
CA SER A 703 -9.17 -14.70 -24.32
C SER A 703 -9.09 -14.05 -22.94
N SER A 704 -10.23 -13.59 -22.41
CA SER A 704 -10.34 -13.07 -21.04
C SER A 704 -10.13 -14.18 -20.00
N ALA A 705 -10.72 -15.37 -20.21
CA ALA A 705 -10.50 -16.53 -19.37
C ALA A 705 -9.02 -16.92 -19.30
N LEU A 706 -8.32 -16.95 -20.45
CA LEU A 706 -6.88 -17.21 -20.50
C LEU A 706 -6.07 -16.18 -19.70
N THR A 707 -6.37 -14.89 -19.88
CA THR A 707 -5.61 -13.83 -19.22
C THR A 707 -5.75 -13.92 -17.70
N THR A 708 -6.96 -14.13 -17.18
CA THR A 708 -7.20 -14.33 -15.75
C THR A 708 -6.63 -15.66 -15.25
N LEU A 709 -6.71 -16.74 -16.03
CA LEU A 709 -6.11 -18.05 -15.71
C LEU A 709 -4.60 -17.94 -15.49
N LEU A 710 -3.87 -17.25 -16.36
CA LEU A 710 -2.41 -17.13 -16.26
C LEU A 710 -1.96 -16.35 -15.02
N ARG A 711 -2.80 -15.47 -14.46
CA ARG A 711 -2.52 -14.78 -13.19
C ARG A 711 -2.49 -15.71 -11.98
N THR A 712 -3.10 -16.89 -12.08
CA THR A 712 -3.01 -17.92 -11.04
C THR A 712 -1.63 -18.58 -10.94
N GLN A 713 -0.68 -18.20 -11.82
CA GLN A 713 0.62 -18.86 -12.02
C GLN A 713 0.45 -20.39 -12.11
N PRO A 714 -0.26 -20.86 -13.14
CA PRO A 714 -0.65 -22.25 -13.22
C PRO A 714 0.56 -23.17 -13.39
N GLU A 715 0.41 -24.42 -12.96
CA GLU A 715 1.46 -25.43 -13.06
C GLU A 715 1.87 -25.69 -14.53
N PRO A 716 3.10 -26.17 -14.78
CA PRO A 716 3.57 -26.51 -16.12
C PRO A 716 2.61 -27.39 -16.93
N SER A 717 1.90 -28.32 -16.27
CA SER A 717 0.90 -29.20 -16.90
C SER A 717 -0.29 -28.45 -17.50
N VAL A 718 -0.74 -27.36 -16.87
CA VAL A 718 -1.80 -26.50 -17.38
C VAL A 718 -1.28 -25.64 -18.52
N ILE A 719 -0.05 -25.14 -18.41
CA ILE A 719 0.62 -24.42 -19.51
C ILE A 719 0.73 -25.31 -20.76
N ASP A 720 1.08 -26.59 -20.59
CA ASP A 720 1.17 -27.54 -21.68
C ASP A 720 -0.19 -27.77 -22.37
N GLN A 721 -1.29 -27.83 -21.60
CA GLN A 721 -2.65 -27.88 -22.15
C GLN A 721 -2.99 -26.62 -22.96
N VAL A 722 -2.63 -25.43 -22.46
CA VAL A 722 -2.86 -24.18 -23.18
C VAL A 722 -2.08 -24.15 -24.50
N VAL A 723 -0.80 -24.53 -24.47
CA VAL A 723 0.06 -24.57 -25.66
C VAL A 723 -0.43 -25.62 -26.65
N TYR A 724 -0.87 -26.79 -26.17
CA TYR A 724 -1.47 -27.83 -27.00
C TYR A 724 -2.74 -27.33 -27.68
N SER A 725 -3.65 -26.70 -26.94
CA SER A 725 -4.88 -26.12 -27.49
C SER A 725 -4.59 -25.03 -28.52
N MET A 726 -3.60 -24.17 -28.27
CA MET A 726 -3.19 -23.09 -29.18
C MET A 726 -2.73 -23.63 -30.53
N ARG A 727 -2.02 -24.77 -30.57
CA ARG A 727 -1.55 -25.38 -31.83
C ARG A 727 -2.69 -25.74 -32.77
N GLN A 728 -3.81 -26.19 -32.20
CA GLN A 728 -4.99 -26.64 -32.93
C GLN A 728 -6.10 -25.58 -32.97
N GLU A 729 -5.80 -24.34 -32.56
CA GLU A 729 -6.82 -23.29 -32.40
C GLU A 729 -7.34 -22.81 -33.76
N PRO A 730 -8.64 -23.03 -34.07
CA PRO A 730 -9.22 -22.58 -35.33
C PRO A 730 -9.42 -21.06 -35.36
N ASN A 731 -9.67 -20.42 -34.20
CA ASN A 731 -9.89 -18.98 -34.15
C ASN A 731 -8.55 -18.23 -34.15
N LYS A 732 -8.22 -17.61 -35.30
CA LYS A 732 -6.97 -16.86 -35.49
C LYS A 732 -6.74 -15.75 -34.45
N ARG A 733 -7.81 -15.16 -33.88
CA ARG A 733 -7.69 -14.12 -32.84
C ARG A 733 -7.26 -14.73 -31.51
N VAL A 734 -7.91 -15.82 -31.10
CA VAL A 734 -7.56 -16.55 -29.87
C VAL A 734 -6.16 -17.12 -29.97
N LYS A 735 -5.80 -17.69 -31.13
CA LYS A 735 -4.45 -18.20 -31.40
C LYS A 735 -3.38 -17.12 -31.28
N ALA A 736 -3.58 -15.98 -31.95
CA ALA A 736 -2.67 -14.84 -31.87
C ALA A 736 -2.58 -14.26 -30.46
N SER A 737 -3.70 -14.10 -29.76
CA SER A 737 -3.72 -13.63 -28.37
C SER A 737 -2.94 -14.56 -27.46
N THR A 738 -3.19 -15.87 -27.55
CA THR A 738 -2.52 -16.88 -26.73
C THR A 738 -1.01 -16.90 -26.99
N TYR A 739 -0.62 -16.89 -28.26
CA TYR A 739 0.80 -16.91 -28.65
C TYR A 739 1.55 -15.68 -28.14
N GLN A 740 1.00 -14.48 -28.35
CA GLN A 740 1.66 -13.24 -27.92
C GLN A 740 1.77 -13.13 -26.40
N THR A 741 0.73 -13.55 -25.66
CA THR A 741 0.78 -13.59 -24.19
C THR A 741 1.85 -14.56 -23.70
N MET A 742 1.91 -15.78 -24.26
CA MET A 742 2.94 -16.76 -23.90
C MET A 742 4.35 -16.28 -24.28
N LYS A 743 4.50 -15.65 -25.45
CA LYS A 743 5.78 -15.09 -25.90
C LYS A 743 6.26 -14.01 -24.94
N MET A 744 5.39 -13.07 -24.56
CA MET A 744 5.70 -12.05 -23.56
C MET A 744 6.16 -12.68 -22.24
N MET A 745 5.45 -13.69 -21.72
CA MET A 745 5.86 -14.38 -20.48
C MET A 745 7.22 -15.08 -20.62
N ALA A 746 7.50 -15.69 -21.79
CA ALA A 746 8.78 -16.34 -22.07
C ALA A 746 9.97 -15.36 -22.17
N GLU A 747 9.71 -14.12 -22.57
CA GLU A 747 10.72 -13.06 -22.79
C GLU A 747 10.76 -12.01 -21.66
N SER A 748 9.82 -12.07 -20.71
CA SER A 748 9.65 -11.07 -19.65
C SER A 748 10.88 -10.95 -18.75
N ARG A 749 11.25 -9.70 -18.46
CA ARG A 749 12.31 -9.38 -17.49
C ARG A 749 11.78 -9.20 -16.07
N ASN A 750 10.46 -9.23 -15.88
CA ASN A 750 9.86 -9.14 -14.55
C ASN A 750 10.15 -10.44 -13.77
N PRO A 751 10.76 -10.38 -12.56
CA PRO A 751 11.11 -11.56 -11.78
C PRO A 751 9.95 -12.53 -11.49
N VAL A 752 8.71 -12.03 -11.42
CA VAL A 752 7.52 -12.90 -11.26
C VAL A 752 7.31 -13.83 -12.44
N ASP A 753 7.51 -13.34 -13.67
CA ASP A 753 7.31 -14.14 -14.88
C ASP A 753 8.49 -15.12 -15.11
N GLN A 754 9.67 -14.82 -14.57
CA GLN A 754 10.87 -15.63 -14.75
C GLN A 754 10.73 -17.06 -14.20
N GLN A 755 9.85 -17.28 -13.22
CA GLN A 755 9.61 -18.62 -12.66
C GLN A 755 9.08 -19.60 -13.72
N VAL A 756 8.20 -19.12 -14.60
CA VAL A 756 7.55 -19.94 -15.64
C VAL A 756 8.16 -19.72 -17.02
N SER A 757 8.93 -18.65 -17.23
CA SER A 757 9.47 -18.26 -18.54
C SER A 757 10.27 -19.36 -19.23
N LYS A 758 11.11 -20.11 -18.50
CA LYS A 758 11.91 -21.21 -19.05
C LYS A 758 11.04 -22.34 -19.61
N HIS A 759 9.98 -22.70 -18.90
CA HIS A 759 9.03 -23.72 -19.33
C HIS A 759 8.25 -23.25 -20.56
N VAL A 760 7.67 -22.04 -20.49
CA VAL A 760 6.90 -21.46 -21.60
C VAL A 760 7.77 -21.31 -22.85
N LYS A 761 9.02 -20.86 -22.73
CA LYS A 761 9.98 -20.75 -23.84
C LYS A 761 10.25 -22.08 -24.52
N ASN A 762 10.35 -23.17 -23.76
CA ASN A 762 10.51 -24.50 -24.33
C ASN A 762 9.22 -25.00 -24.99
N ALA A 763 8.07 -24.80 -24.33
CA ALA A 763 6.76 -25.17 -24.88
C ALA A 763 6.43 -24.42 -26.19
N LEU A 764 6.86 -23.18 -26.35
CA LEU A 764 6.66 -22.40 -27.58
C LEU A 764 7.46 -22.89 -28.78
N LYS A 765 8.62 -23.56 -28.59
CA LYS A 765 9.41 -24.14 -29.70
C LYS A 765 8.62 -25.17 -30.51
N SER A 766 7.63 -25.77 -29.86
CA SER A 766 6.76 -26.78 -30.42
C SER A 766 5.64 -26.24 -31.32
N VAL A 767 5.49 -24.90 -31.42
CA VAL A 767 4.37 -24.24 -32.08
C VAL A 767 4.83 -23.73 -33.44
N ASN A 768 4.10 -24.10 -34.51
CA ASN A 768 4.32 -23.51 -35.82
C ASN A 768 3.52 -22.20 -35.94
N ILE A 769 4.19 -21.11 -36.31
CA ILE A 769 3.62 -19.76 -36.30
C ILE A 769 3.50 -19.26 -37.73
N ASP A 770 2.28 -18.91 -38.13
CA ASP A 770 2.04 -18.14 -39.33
C ASP A 770 2.10 -16.64 -39.00
N ASN A 771 3.01 -15.92 -39.64
CA ASN A 771 3.21 -14.48 -39.46
C ASN A 771 1.96 -13.66 -39.82
N GLU A 772 1.11 -14.13 -40.74
CA GLU A 772 -0.14 -13.44 -41.08
C GLU A 772 -1.19 -13.57 -39.96
N GLU A 773 -1.25 -14.73 -39.28
CA GLU A 773 -2.13 -14.92 -38.12
C GLU A 773 -1.75 -13.99 -36.96
N MET A 774 -0.44 -13.77 -36.76
CA MET A 774 0.09 -12.92 -35.69
C MET A 774 -0.18 -11.42 -35.90
N LYS A 775 -0.66 -11.00 -37.08
CA LYS A 775 -1.09 -9.61 -37.28
C LYS A 775 -2.37 -9.30 -36.50
N ASN A 776 -3.18 -10.29 -36.14
CA ASN A 776 -4.50 -10.13 -35.50
C ASN A 776 -4.44 -9.59 -34.07
N TYR A 777 -3.33 -9.83 -33.37
CA TYR A 777 -3.09 -9.34 -32.02
C TYR A 777 -1.59 -9.14 -31.82
N LYS A 778 -1.22 -8.00 -31.23
CA LYS A 778 0.16 -7.67 -30.86
C LYS A 778 0.22 -7.25 -29.41
N LEU A 779 1.25 -7.73 -28.73
CA LEU A 779 1.55 -7.39 -27.35
C LEU A 779 3.01 -7.00 -27.27
N TRP A 780 3.27 -5.85 -26.65
CA TRP A 780 4.62 -5.36 -26.42
C TRP A 780 4.82 -5.12 -24.94
N GLN A 781 5.95 -5.55 -24.40
CA GLN A 781 6.40 -5.16 -23.07
C GLN A 781 7.69 -4.34 -23.22
N ILE A 782 7.69 -3.15 -22.65
CA ILE A 782 8.81 -2.22 -22.64
C ILE A 782 9.35 -2.16 -21.21
N PRO A 783 10.47 -2.86 -20.92
CA PRO A 783 11.07 -2.87 -19.59
C PRO A 783 12.00 -1.67 -19.38
N ALA A 784 11.80 -0.94 -18.29
CA ALA A 784 12.76 -0.01 -17.70
C ALA A 784 13.24 -0.62 -16.37
N PHE A 785 14.30 -1.43 -16.42
CA PHE A 785 14.78 -2.20 -15.26
C PHE A 785 16.27 -1.95 -15.00
N CYS A 786 16.59 -1.62 -13.75
CA CYS A 786 17.94 -1.43 -13.24
C CYS A 786 18.42 -2.73 -12.57
N SER A 787 19.34 -3.45 -13.22
CA SER A 787 19.88 -4.71 -12.70
C SER A 787 20.70 -4.53 -11.43
N LYS A 788 21.37 -3.37 -11.27
CA LYS A 788 22.09 -3.03 -10.03
C LYS A 788 21.10 -2.95 -8.88
N GLN A 789 20.14 -2.02 -8.93
CA GLN A 789 19.19 -1.80 -7.84
C GLN A 789 18.17 -2.93 -7.66
N GLN A 790 18.02 -3.83 -8.64
CA GLN A 790 16.95 -4.83 -8.69
C GLN A 790 15.58 -4.15 -8.61
N GLU A 791 15.41 -3.08 -9.38
CA GLU A 791 14.20 -2.26 -9.42
C GLU A 791 13.81 -1.98 -10.87
N GLY A 792 12.52 -1.94 -11.18
CA GLY A 792 12.08 -1.57 -12.52
C GLY A 792 10.59 -1.39 -12.71
N VAL A 793 10.24 -0.82 -13.86
CA VAL A 793 8.88 -0.59 -14.33
C VAL A 793 8.74 -1.26 -15.70
N PHE A 794 7.62 -1.95 -15.92
CA PHE A 794 7.35 -2.70 -17.14
C PHE A 794 6.04 -2.20 -17.76
N PHE A 795 6.13 -1.56 -18.93
CA PHE A 795 4.97 -1.07 -19.65
C PHE A 795 4.50 -2.10 -20.67
N THR A 796 3.28 -2.61 -20.51
CA THR A 796 2.69 -3.59 -21.42
C THR A 796 1.59 -2.94 -22.25
N ILE A 797 1.69 -3.03 -23.58
CA ILE A 797 0.73 -2.46 -24.54
C ILE A 797 0.17 -3.59 -25.40
N GLY A 798 -1.13 -3.82 -25.29
CA GLY A 798 -1.87 -4.77 -26.13
C GLY A 798 -2.70 -4.07 -27.19
N ALA A 799 -2.53 -4.43 -28.46
CA ALA A 799 -3.32 -3.94 -29.58
C ALA A 799 -3.86 -5.10 -30.43
N ARG A 800 -5.10 -5.00 -30.89
CA ARG A 800 -5.70 -5.95 -31.84
C ARG A 800 -5.79 -5.35 -33.24
N LYS A 801 -5.78 -6.22 -34.25
CA LYS A 801 -6.00 -5.83 -35.64
C LYS A 801 -7.43 -5.35 -35.81
N ALA A 802 -7.54 -4.14 -36.31
CA ALA A 802 -8.77 -3.52 -36.76
C ALA A 802 -9.51 -4.42 -37.77
N GLN A 803 -10.80 -4.69 -37.57
CA GLN A 803 -11.66 -5.21 -38.66
C GLN A 803 -11.96 -4.11 -39.70
N ARG A 804 -11.91 -2.83 -39.28
CA ARG A 804 -11.74 -1.56 -40.06
C ARG A 804 -11.17 -0.47 -39.13
N TRP A 805 -10.65 0.65 -39.69
CA TRP A 805 -10.15 1.96 -39.16
C TRP A 805 -9.85 2.25 -37.66
N MET A 806 -10.15 1.41 -36.68
CA MET A 806 -9.72 1.53 -35.28
C MET A 806 -8.59 0.51 -35.02
N PRO A 807 -7.34 0.89 -34.70
CA PRO A 807 -6.49 -0.04 -33.95
C PRO A 807 -7.21 -0.29 -32.62
N ASN A 808 -7.63 -1.54 -32.38
CA ASN A 808 -8.28 -1.93 -31.13
C ASN A 808 -7.22 -1.90 -30.02
N PHE A 809 -6.95 -0.73 -29.46
CA PHE A 809 -6.21 -0.61 -28.22
C PHE A 809 -6.96 -1.43 -27.17
N SER A 810 -6.36 -2.55 -26.75
CA SER A 810 -7.01 -3.47 -25.81
C SER A 810 -6.69 -3.07 -24.38
N TYR A 811 -5.41 -2.81 -24.08
CA TYR A 811 -4.99 -2.27 -22.78
C TYR A 811 -3.57 -1.71 -22.79
N LEU A 812 -3.33 -0.74 -21.90
CA LEU A 812 -2.03 -0.33 -21.39
C LEU A 812 -1.98 -0.73 -19.92
N LYS A 813 -0.92 -1.42 -19.55
CA LYS A 813 -0.67 -1.89 -18.18
C LYS A 813 0.72 -1.50 -17.75
N THR A 814 0.90 -1.17 -16.48
CA THR A 814 2.21 -0.98 -15.86
C THR A 814 2.41 -1.95 -14.71
N ASP A 815 3.54 -2.65 -14.70
CA ASP A 815 3.99 -3.44 -13.56
C ASP A 815 5.21 -2.77 -12.94
N THR A 816 5.39 -2.91 -11.62
CA THR A 816 6.56 -2.41 -10.91
C THR A 816 7.23 -3.54 -10.13
N TYR A 817 8.55 -3.46 -9.99
CA TYR A 817 9.34 -4.34 -9.13
C TYR A 817 10.22 -3.45 -8.26
N LEU A 818 9.95 -3.44 -6.96
CA LEU A 818 10.64 -2.59 -5.98
C LEU A 818 10.85 -3.40 -4.69
N ASN A 819 12.03 -3.34 -4.09
CA ASN A 819 12.36 -4.04 -2.83
C ASN A 819 11.97 -5.54 -2.81
N GLU A 820 12.34 -6.30 -3.83
CA GLU A 820 11.96 -7.73 -4.00
C GLU A 820 10.47 -8.01 -4.16
N LYS A 821 9.62 -6.97 -4.25
CA LYS A 821 8.18 -7.11 -4.42
C LYS A 821 7.80 -6.67 -5.83
N SER A 822 7.21 -7.59 -6.59
CA SER A 822 6.50 -7.24 -7.82
C SER A 822 5.10 -6.76 -7.46
N ASN A 823 4.73 -5.56 -7.89
CA ASN A 823 3.35 -5.11 -7.90
C ASN A 823 2.85 -5.15 -9.35
N LEU A 824 1.97 -6.12 -9.62
CA LEU A 824 1.34 -6.26 -10.93
C LEU A 824 0.18 -5.27 -11.05
N ASP A 825 -0.07 -4.79 -12.27
CA ASP A 825 -1.22 -3.93 -12.60
C ASP A 825 -1.21 -2.58 -11.86
N SER A 826 -0.02 -2.02 -11.55
CA SER A 826 0.16 -0.72 -10.86
C SER A 826 -0.72 0.39 -11.47
N LEU A 827 -0.86 0.44 -12.79
CA LEU A 827 -1.94 1.13 -13.49
C LEU A 827 -2.35 0.29 -14.70
N THR A 828 -3.65 0.09 -14.88
CA THR A 828 -4.21 -0.55 -16.08
C THR A 828 -5.34 0.29 -16.67
N VAL A 829 -5.20 0.65 -17.94
CA VAL A 829 -6.25 1.30 -18.74
C VAL A 829 -6.59 0.36 -19.88
N TYR A 830 -7.83 -0.12 -19.94
CA TYR A 830 -8.24 -1.15 -20.90
C TYR A 830 -9.61 -0.88 -21.46
N VAL A 831 -9.86 -1.40 -22.66
CA VAL A 831 -11.16 -1.28 -23.34
C VAL A 831 -11.74 -2.67 -23.52
N LEU A 832 -12.94 -2.87 -22.99
CA LEU A 832 -13.77 -4.03 -23.29
C LEU A 832 -14.57 -3.74 -24.56
N GLN A 833 -14.56 -4.63 -25.55
CA GLN A 833 -15.17 -4.40 -26.87
C GLN A 833 -15.88 -5.63 -27.42
N ASP A 834 -16.85 -5.40 -28.30
CA ASP A 834 -17.64 -6.45 -28.94
C ASP A 834 -16.84 -7.18 -30.01
N SER A 835 -16.99 -8.51 -30.02
CA SER A 835 -16.32 -9.42 -30.95
C SER A 835 -17.00 -9.44 -32.33
N GLU A 836 -18.30 -9.11 -32.41
CA GLU A 836 -19.17 -9.37 -33.58
C GLU A 836 -19.72 -8.14 -34.33
N SER A 837 -19.48 -6.92 -33.86
CA SER A 837 -20.26 -5.75 -34.30
C SER A 837 -20.13 -5.30 -35.78
N TYR A 838 -19.47 -6.04 -36.68
CA TYR A 838 -19.36 -5.63 -38.09
C TYR A 838 -19.40 -6.69 -39.20
N ASP A 839 -19.34 -7.99 -38.94
CA ASP A 839 -19.41 -8.96 -40.05
C ASP A 839 -20.81 -8.95 -40.73
N SER A 840 -21.86 -8.53 -40.03
CA SER A 840 -23.21 -8.34 -40.61
C SER A 840 -23.37 -7.11 -41.51
N TYR A 841 -22.57 -6.05 -41.34
CA TYR A 841 -22.70 -4.80 -42.10
C TYR A 841 -21.72 -4.72 -43.29
N GLY A 842 -20.69 -5.55 -43.30
CA GLY A 842 -19.73 -5.66 -44.40
C GLY A 842 -20.29 -6.36 -45.64
N GLU A 843 -21.15 -7.37 -45.46
CA GLU A 843 -21.73 -8.13 -46.58
C GLU A 843 -22.76 -7.31 -47.38
N THR A 844 -23.42 -6.33 -46.77
CA THR A 844 -24.38 -5.47 -47.48
C THR A 844 -23.73 -4.37 -48.32
N ARG A 845 -22.48 -3.95 -48.03
CA ARG A 845 -21.75 -2.99 -48.87
C ARG A 845 -21.06 -3.64 -50.08
N ASN A 846 -20.65 -4.90 -49.98
CA ASN A 846 -20.10 -5.63 -51.14
C ASN A 846 -21.18 -6.07 -52.14
N TYR A 847 -22.46 -6.00 -51.77
CA TYR A 847 -23.58 -6.25 -52.69
C TYR A 847 -23.93 -5.03 -53.57
N THR A 848 -23.47 -3.83 -53.23
CA THR A 848 -23.70 -2.61 -54.03
C THR A 848 -22.60 -2.30 -55.04
N ASP A 849 -21.41 -2.91 -54.91
CA ASP A 849 -20.28 -2.70 -55.83
C ASP A 849 -20.04 -3.85 -56.83
N SER A 850 -20.91 -4.88 -56.84
CA SER A 850 -20.79 -6.05 -57.74
C SER A 850 -21.92 -6.16 -58.79
N THR A 851 -22.73 -5.13 -59.00
CA THR A 851 -23.79 -5.12 -60.03
C THR A 851 -23.28 -4.90 -61.46
N ASN A 852 -22.16 -5.51 -61.85
CA ASN A 852 -21.69 -5.47 -63.24
C ASN A 852 -21.18 -6.80 -63.80
N ASN A 853 -21.44 -7.94 -63.16
CA ASN A 853 -21.22 -9.26 -63.79
C ASN A 853 -22.35 -10.23 -63.42
N ASN A 854 -23.51 -10.04 -64.04
CA ASN A 854 -24.62 -10.99 -64.01
C ASN A 854 -24.60 -11.85 -65.26
N ASP A 855 -24.32 -13.15 -65.11
CA ASP A 855 -24.95 -14.22 -65.91
C ASP A 855 -24.69 -15.64 -65.35
N GLN A 856 -23.68 -15.87 -64.49
CA GLN A 856 -23.38 -17.21 -63.97
C GLN A 856 -24.04 -17.59 -62.61
N HIS A 857 -24.54 -16.63 -61.83
CA HIS A 857 -25.10 -16.93 -60.49
C HIS A 857 -26.58 -17.36 -60.47
N SER A 858 -27.29 -17.23 -61.59
CA SER A 858 -28.73 -17.56 -61.70
C SER A 858 -29.01 -19.07 -61.71
N GLU A 859 -28.09 -19.89 -62.24
CA GLU A 859 -28.30 -21.33 -62.35
C GLU A 859 -28.11 -22.06 -61.02
N ASN A 860 -27.09 -21.72 -60.24
CA ASN A 860 -26.78 -22.39 -58.96
C ASN A 860 -27.89 -22.23 -57.90
N SER A 861 -28.63 -21.12 -57.93
CA SER A 861 -29.77 -20.84 -57.03
C SER A 861 -30.99 -21.73 -57.32
N LYS A 862 -31.19 -22.11 -58.59
CA LYS A 862 -32.28 -23.02 -58.99
C LYS A 862 -31.96 -24.46 -58.60
N THR A 863 -30.71 -24.88 -58.74
CA THR A 863 -30.23 -26.21 -58.35
C THR A 863 -30.36 -26.45 -56.84
N LEU A 864 -30.01 -25.44 -56.02
CA LEU A 864 -30.11 -25.56 -54.55
C LEU A 864 -31.57 -25.66 -54.06
N LYS A 865 -32.49 -24.95 -54.71
CA LYS A 865 -33.93 -25.02 -54.42
C LYS A 865 -34.54 -26.37 -54.80
N GLN A 866 -34.11 -26.94 -55.93
CA GLN A 866 -34.51 -28.29 -56.34
C GLN A 866 -33.95 -29.36 -55.39
N ILE A 867 -32.71 -29.21 -54.92
CA ILE A 867 -32.10 -30.11 -53.92
C ILE A 867 -32.86 -30.05 -52.59
N ASN A 868 -33.22 -28.85 -52.11
CA ASN A 868 -33.99 -28.70 -50.87
C ASN A 868 -35.42 -29.26 -50.97
N GLN A 869 -36.03 -29.22 -52.15
CA GLN A 869 -37.33 -29.87 -52.42
C GLN A 869 -37.21 -31.39 -52.51
N MET A 870 -36.14 -31.91 -53.12
CA MET A 870 -35.87 -33.36 -53.16
C MET A 870 -35.57 -33.94 -51.77
N LEU A 871 -34.93 -33.18 -50.88
CA LEU A 871 -34.54 -33.61 -49.53
C LEU A 871 -35.64 -33.44 -48.46
N GLN A 872 -36.84 -32.98 -48.83
CA GLN A 872 -37.99 -32.78 -47.92
C GLN A 872 -37.68 -32.01 -46.62
N ILE A 873 -36.75 -31.06 -46.64
CA ILE A 873 -36.37 -30.29 -45.44
C ILE A 873 -37.46 -29.24 -45.16
N LYS A 874 -38.27 -29.44 -44.10
CA LYS A 874 -39.28 -28.46 -43.63
C LYS A 874 -38.65 -27.43 -42.69
N PRO A 875 -38.89 -26.11 -42.89
CA PRO A 875 -38.47 -25.09 -41.93
C PRO A 875 -39.30 -25.16 -40.64
N ARG A 876 -38.64 -25.05 -39.47
CA ARG A 876 -39.29 -25.08 -38.15
C ARG A 876 -40.00 -23.76 -37.84
N ASN A 877 -41.23 -23.89 -37.31
CA ASN A 877 -42.24 -22.87 -37.06
C ASN A 877 -41.81 -21.72 -36.12
N ALA A 878 -42.22 -20.49 -36.47
CA ALA A 878 -42.32 -19.35 -35.56
C ALA A 878 -43.68 -19.35 -34.84
N PHE A 879 -43.67 -18.98 -33.55
CA PHE A 879 -44.83 -18.95 -32.65
C PHE A 879 -45.90 -17.92 -33.07
N LYS A 880 -47.18 -18.31 -32.97
CA LYS A 880 -48.39 -17.48 -33.14
C LYS A 880 -48.73 -16.75 -31.84
N TYR A 881 -49.08 -15.46 -31.91
CA TYR A 881 -50.04 -14.83 -30.99
C TYR A 881 -51.07 -14.03 -31.81
N GLY A 882 -52.35 -14.19 -31.45
CA GLY A 882 -53.51 -13.70 -32.19
C GLY A 882 -53.86 -12.24 -31.89
N TYR A 883 -54.60 -11.65 -32.83
CA TYR A 883 -55.30 -10.38 -32.65
C TYR A 883 -56.77 -10.58 -33.01
N GLY A 884 -57.65 -10.03 -32.17
CA GLY A 884 -59.08 -9.90 -32.43
C GLY A 884 -59.39 -8.79 -33.43
N ASP A 885 -60.51 -8.97 -34.10
CA ASP A 885 -61.12 -8.06 -35.07
C ASP A 885 -61.55 -6.72 -34.46
N GLU A 886 -61.45 -5.62 -35.23
CA GLU A 886 -62.62 -4.80 -35.63
C GLU A 886 -62.25 -3.58 -36.53
N GLN A 887 -63.00 -3.48 -37.65
CA GLN A 887 -63.57 -2.30 -38.36
C GLN A 887 -62.62 -1.21 -38.94
N GLN A 888 -62.43 -1.15 -40.27
CA GLN A 888 -63.22 -0.46 -41.32
C GLN A 888 -63.38 1.07 -41.18
N SER A 889 -62.67 1.84 -42.03
CA SER A 889 -63.26 2.97 -42.79
C SER A 889 -62.39 3.40 -43.98
N SER A 890 -63.08 3.71 -45.07
CA SER A 890 -62.67 4.01 -46.45
C SER A 890 -62.14 5.43 -46.73
N SER A 891 -61.26 5.61 -47.73
CA SER A 891 -61.56 6.37 -48.97
C SER A 891 -60.36 6.61 -49.93
N ASN A 892 -60.65 6.45 -51.22
CA ASN A 892 -60.13 7.10 -52.45
C ASN A 892 -58.71 6.82 -53.03
N ASN A 893 -58.74 6.26 -54.24
CA ASN A 893 -57.70 6.05 -55.28
C ASN A 893 -57.45 7.34 -56.11
N PRO A 894 -56.41 7.50 -57.00
CA PRO A 894 -55.84 6.44 -57.85
C PRO A 894 -54.31 6.44 -58.14
N LEU A 895 -53.80 5.21 -58.33
CA LEU A 895 -52.78 4.74 -59.29
C LEU A 895 -51.53 5.59 -59.59
N LYS A 896 -50.39 5.18 -59.02
CA LYS A 896 -49.08 5.19 -59.69
C LYS A 896 -48.37 3.85 -59.44
N TYR A 897 -48.12 3.10 -60.52
CA TYR A 897 -47.28 1.91 -60.50
C TYR A 897 -45.84 2.29 -60.13
N GLY A 898 -45.39 1.82 -58.97
CA GLY A 898 -44.00 1.86 -58.53
C GLY A 898 -43.73 0.62 -57.68
N TYR A 899 -42.85 -0.25 -58.16
CA TYR A 899 -42.38 -1.44 -57.45
C TYR A 899 -41.75 -1.04 -56.10
N PRO A 900 -42.20 -1.60 -54.95
CA PRO A 900 -41.50 -1.38 -53.69
C PRO A 900 -40.43 -2.46 -53.51
N TYR A 901 -39.18 -2.11 -53.81
CA TYR A 901 -38.03 -2.75 -53.18
C TYR A 901 -37.87 -2.15 -51.77
N GLY A 902 -37.77 -3.03 -50.77
CA GLY A 902 -37.19 -2.71 -49.47
C GLY A 902 -38.20 -2.37 -48.37
N GLN A 903 -38.62 -3.39 -47.61
CA GLN A 903 -38.97 -3.27 -46.19
C GLN A 903 -39.22 -4.66 -45.57
N GLN A 904 -38.21 -5.52 -45.52
CA GLN A 904 -38.21 -6.70 -44.64
C GLN A 904 -36.78 -6.97 -44.15
N SER A 905 -36.26 -6.06 -43.34
CA SER A 905 -35.01 -6.26 -42.59
C SER A 905 -34.93 -5.43 -41.29
N SER A 906 -36.05 -4.91 -40.78
CA SER A 906 -36.08 -4.02 -39.61
C SER A 906 -36.49 -4.65 -38.28
N HIS A 907 -36.76 -5.96 -38.20
CA HIS A 907 -37.24 -6.57 -36.96
C HIS A 907 -36.19 -7.29 -36.09
N TYR A 908 -34.92 -7.36 -36.52
CA TYR A 908 -33.82 -7.86 -35.67
C TYR A 908 -32.91 -6.77 -35.08
N SER A 909 -33.09 -5.49 -35.44
CA SER A 909 -32.13 -4.41 -35.12
C SER A 909 -32.54 -3.43 -34.01
N LEU A 910 -33.75 -3.55 -33.43
CA LEU A 910 -34.23 -2.57 -32.43
C LEU A 910 -33.95 -2.95 -30.97
N ARG A 911 -33.61 -4.22 -30.67
CA ARG A 911 -33.32 -4.64 -29.27
C ARG A 911 -31.88 -4.41 -28.83
N ASN A 912 -30.94 -4.22 -29.77
CA ASN A 912 -29.50 -4.08 -29.50
C ASN A 912 -28.98 -2.63 -29.53
N GLN A 913 -29.85 -1.62 -29.66
CA GLN A 913 -29.40 -0.21 -29.72
C GLN A 913 -29.16 0.44 -28.33
N GLN A 914 -29.37 -0.28 -27.22
CA GLN A 914 -29.29 0.29 -25.86
C GLN A 914 -28.00 -0.04 -25.08
N ASN A 915 -27.27 -1.10 -25.43
CA ASN A 915 -26.03 -1.48 -24.72
C ASN A 915 -24.78 -0.89 -25.40
N PRO A 916 -23.76 -0.49 -24.64
CA PRO A 916 -22.53 0.04 -25.22
C PRO A 916 -21.77 -1.06 -25.97
N SER A 917 -21.27 -0.75 -27.17
CA SER A 917 -20.41 -1.68 -27.91
C SER A 917 -18.98 -1.72 -27.37
N SER A 918 -18.59 -0.77 -26.51
CA SER A 918 -17.29 -0.75 -25.84
C SER A 918 -17.31 0.01 -24.50
N VAL A 919 -16.50 -0.45 -23.55
CA VAL A 919 -16.35 0.14 -22.21
C VAL A 919 -14.88 0.38 -21.89
N LEU A 920 -14.49 1.63 -21.69
CA LEU A 920 -13.17 2.04 -21.21
C LEU A 920 -13.13 1.89 -19.69
N CYS A 921 -12.12 1.19 -19.15
CA CYS A 921 -11.94 0.95 -17.74
C CYS A 921 -10.56 1.44 -17.27
N VAL A 922 -10.51 1.95 -16.04
CA VAL A 922 -9.28 2.36 -15.36
C VAL A 922 -9.18 1.62 -14.03
N ARG A 923 -8.03 1.00 -13.80
CA ARG A 923 -7.72 0.19 -12.63
C ARG A 923 -6.34 0.58 -12.09
N ILE A 924 -6.21 0.61 -10.78
CA ILE A 924 -4.94 0.78 -10.06
C ILE A 924 -4.78 -0.46 -9.18
N GLY A 925 -3.65 -1.16 -9.32
CA GLY A 925 -3.48 -2.51 -8.77
C GLY A 925 -4.59 -3.44 -9.25
N ASP A 926 -5.24 -4.14 -8.32
CA ASP A 926 -6.43 -4.95 -8.61
C ASP A 926 -7.76 -4.22 -8.29
N VAL A 927 -7.72 -2.90 -8.13
CA VAL A 927 -8.86 -2.03 -7.78
C VAL A 927 -9.38 -1.31 -9.02
N ASP A 928 -10.62 -1.55 -9.42
CA ASP A 928 -11.27 -0.72 -10.43
C ASP A 928 -11.59 0.67 -9.86
N HIS A 929 -11.20 1.71 -10.59
CA HIS A 929 -11.40 3.11 -10.24
C HIS A 929 -12.58 3.76 -10.94
N THR A 930 -12.68 3.56 -12.26
CA THR A 930 -13.79 4.08 -13.05
C THR A 930 -13.94 3.30 -14.35
N PHE A 931 -15.12 3.35 -14.95
CA PHE A 931 -15.41 2.90 -16.29
C PHE A 931 -16.40 3.84 -17.00
N HIS A 932 -16.27 3.91 -18.33
CA HIS A 932 -17.04 4.79 -19.21
C HIS A 932 -17.44 4.06 -20.50
N ALA A 933 -18.65 4.31 -21.00
CA ALA A 933 -19.07 3.83 -22.31
C ALA A 933 -18.41 4.62 -23.44
N LEU A 934 -18.10 3.94 -24.54
CA LEU A 934 -17.68 4.53 -25.81
C LEU A 934 -18.82 4.31 -26.82
N ASN A 935 -19.53 5.37 -27.23
CA ASN A 935 -20.60 5.28 -28.24
C ASN A 935 -20.02 5.29 -29.66
N GLN A 936 -20.65 4.58 -30.61
CA GLN A 936 -20.12 4.39 -31.97
C GLN A 936 -20.97 5.01 -33.11
N ASN A 937 -22.16 5.57 -32.85
CA ASN A 937 -23.16 5.88 -33.90
C ASN A 937 -23.39 7.38 -34.20
N TRP A 938 -22.37 8.19 -34.46
CA TRP A 938 -22.52 9.65 -34.69
C TRP A 938 -22.71 10.13 -36.13
N ASP A 939 -22.68 9.26 -37.13
CA ASP A 939 -22.89 9.68 -38.54
C ASP A 939 -24.34 10.18 -38.84
N ILE A 940 -25.24 10.22 -37.83
CA ILE A 940 -26.65 10.65 -37.97
C ILE A 940 -26.99 11.86 -37.07
N MET A 941 -26.04 12.45 -36.35
CA MET A 941 -26.37 13.42 -35.29
C MET A 941 -26.51 14.89 -35.73
N SER A 942 -27.66 15.49 -35.39
CA SER A 942 -27.82 16.95 -35.26
C SER A 942 -27.61 17.38 -33.80
N PRO A 943 -27.20 18.64 -33.52
CA PRO A 943 -26.97 19.16 -32.17
C PRO A 943 -28.17 19.05 -31.22
N GLN A 944 -29.39 18.97 -31.75
CA GLN A 944 -30.63 18.92 -30.97
C GLN A 944 -30.92 17.55 -30.34
N ASN A 945 -30.24 16.48 -30.79
CA ASN A 945 -30.46 15.12 -30.31
C ASN A 945 -29.44 14.66 -29.25
N TRP A 946 -28.47 15.52 -28.90
CA TRP A 946 -27.42 15.21 -27.91
C TRP A 946 -27.98 15.08 -26.49
N ASP A 947 -28.81 16.06 -26.07
CA ASP A 947 -29.42 16.08 -24.73
C ASP A 947 -30.47 14.97 -24.53
N ILE A 948 -31.05 14.48 -25.63
CA ILE A 948 -32.08 13.44 -25.62
C ILE A 948 -31.46 12.04 -25.49
N MET A 949 -30.22 11.81 -25.96
CA MET A 949 -29.53 10.52 -25.79
C MET A 949 -28.62 10.47 -24.55
N SER A 950 -28.01 11.59 -24.14
CA SER A 950 -27.26 11.66 -22.88
C SER A 950 -28.16 11.39 -21.66
N SER A 951 -29.45 11.75 -21.76
CA SER A 951 -30.48 11.40 -20.77
C SER A 951 -31.01 9.97 -20.88
N GLN A 952 -30.72 9.23 -21.97
CA GLN A 952 -31.19 7.86 -22.19
C GLN A 952 -30.13 6.77 -21.95
N THR A 953 -28.84 7.11 -21.94
CA THR A 953 -27.77 6.14 -21.62
C THR A 953 -27.45 6.17 -20.13
N SER A 954 -27.67 5.07 -19.42
CA SER A 954 -27.41 4.96 -17.96
C SER A 954 -25.92 4.90 -17.58
N ILE A 955 -25.02 4.91 -18.57
CA ILE A 955 -23.57 4.78 -18.37
C ILE A 955 -22.90 6.15 -18.63
N PRO A 956 -21.98 6.60 -17.76
CA PRO A 956 -21.14 7.76 -18.05
C PRO A 956 -20.43 7.62 -19.40
N THR A 957 -20.72 8.53 -20.33
CA THR A 957 -20.06 8.57 -21.63
C THR A 957 -18.73 9.31 -21.54
N THR A 958 -17.73 8.89 -22.31
CA THR A 958 -16.49 9.67 -22.42
C THR A 958 -16.74 11.07 -22.99
N SER A 959 -15.86 12.02 -22.68
CA SER A 959 -15.94 13.37 -23.24
C SER A 959 -15.92 13.34 -24.79
N PRO A 960 -16.77 14.11 -25.49
CA PRO A 960 -16.81 14.16 -26.96
C PRO A 960 -15.46 14.54 -27.59
N MET A 961 -14.67 15.35 -26.87
CA MET A 961 -13.33 15.74 -27.28
C MET A 961 -12.37 14.55 -27.27
N LEU A 962 -12.39 13.75 -26.20
CA LEU A 962 -11.57 12.55 -26.11
C LEU A 962 -11.96 11.56 -27.21
N GLU A 963 -13.25 11.42 -27.48
CA GLU A 963 -13.77 10.55 -28.53
C GLU A 963 -13.33 10.99 -29.93
N GLU A 964 -13.40 12.29 -30.27
CA GLU A 964 -12.89 12.81 -31.56
C GLU A 964 -11.36 12.70 -31.68
N ILE A 965 -10.61 12.91 -30.59
CA ILE A 965 -9.16 12.70 -30.58
C ILE A 965 -8.84 11.24 -30.86
N LEU A 966 -9.55 10.32 -30.19
CA LEU A 966 -9.43 8.90 -30.46
C LEU A 966 -9.79 8.60 -31.92
N GLN A 967 -10.91 9.12 -32.45
CA GLN A 967 -11.35 8.96 -33.84
C GLN A 967 -10.38 9.52 -34.89
N SER A 968 -9.70 10.61 -34.58
CA SER A 968 -8.76 11.25 -35.52
C SER A 968 -7.43 10.49 -35.54
N MET A 969 -6.88 10.16 -34.37
CA MET A 969 -5.72 9.27 -34.26
C MET A 969 -5.98 7.92 -34.95
N GLN A 970 -7.23 7.43 -34.91
CA GLN A 970 -7.67 6.21 -35.60
C GLN A 970 -7.62 6.33 -37.13
N LYS A 971 -8.03 7.48 -37.68
CA LYS A 971 -7.96 7.75 -39.14
C LYS A 971 -6.54 8.02 -39.63
N GLY A 972 -5.54 8.07 -38.73
CA GLY A 972 -4.22 8.61 -39.04
C GLY A 972 -4.28 10.10 -39.41
N GLU A 973 -5.38 10.77 -39.05
CA GLU A 973 -5.66 12.17 -39.31
C GLU A 973 -5.36 12.98 -38.04
N MET A 974 -4.85 14.19 -38.21
CA MET A 974 -4.86 15.14 -37.10
C MET A 974 -6.31 15.51 -36.77
N PRO A 975 -6.71 15.54 -35.49
CA PRO A 975 -8.05 15.97 -35.13
C PRO A 975 -8.34 17.36 -35.66
N LEU A 976 -9.37 17.46 -36.51
CA LEU A 976 -9.75 18.72 -37.13
C LEU A 976 -10.40 19.60 -36.07
N PHE A 977 -9.78 20.74 -35.82
CA PHE A 977 -10.22 21.71 -34.83
C PHE A 977 -11.71 22.08 -34.98
N ASN A 978 -12.22 22.21 -36.21
CA ASN A 978 -13.63 22.49 -36.47
C ASN A 978 -14.58 21.36 -36.06
N ARG A 979 -14.16 20.08 -36.15
CA ARG A 979 -14.97 18.93 -35.68
C ARG A 979 -15.00 18.84 -34.16
N LEU A 980 -13.86 19.12 -33.52
CA LEU A 980 -13.78 19.24 -32.06
C LEU A 980 -14.70 20.35 -31.55
N ILE A 981 -14.68 21.52 -32.19
CA ILE A 981 -15.54 22.65 -31.86
C ILE A 981 -17.02 22.34 -32.12
N SER A 982 -17.36 21.71 -33.25
CA SER A 982 -18.76 21.42 -33.59
C SER A 982 -19.40 20.41 -32.65
N LYS A 983 -18.61 19.46 -32.10
CA LYS A 983 -19.08 18.45 -31.15
C LYS A 983 -19.11 18.93 -29.69
N PHE A 984 -18.25 19.87 -29.32
CA PHE A 984 -18.10 20.34 -27.93
C PHE A 984 -18.86 21.65 -27.67
N GLY A 985 -19.24 22.39 -28.72
CA GLY A 985 -19.89 23.69 -28.61
C GLY A 985 -18.89 24.83 -28.32
N LEU A 986 -19.02 25.94 -29.06
CA LEU A 986 -18.15 27.12 -28.94
C LEU A 986 -18.17 27.76 -27.54
N GLN A 987 -19.32 27.74 -26.86
CA GLN A 987 -19.49 28.33 -25.52
C GLN A 987 -18.74 27.56 -24.43
N GLN A 988 -18.61 26.23 -24.54
CA GLN A 988 -17.85 25.43 -23.56
C GLN A 988 -16.34 25.55 -23.76
N LEU A 989 -15.87 25.83 -24.98
CA LEU A 989 -14.44 26.08 -25.24
C LEU A 989 -14.00 27.42 -24.66
N GLN A 990 -14.82 28.47 -24.75
CA GLN A 990 -14.56 29.79 -24.15
C GLN A 990 -14.62 29.80 -22.61
N SER A 991 -14.70 28.64 -21.96
CA SER A 991 -14.71 28.53 -20.51
C SER A 991 -13.32 28.59 -19.89
N VAL A 992 -13.20 29.25 -18.73
CA VAL A 992 -12.01 29.16 -17.90
C VAL A 992 -12.07 27.84 -17.13
N GLN A 993 -11.18 26.92 -17.46
CA GLN A 993 -10.98 25.67 -16.75
C GLN A 993 -10.01 25.92 -15.61
N ASN A 994 -10.44 25.64 -14.38
CA ASN A 994 -9.59 25.72 -13.19
C ASN A 994 -9.87 24.50 -12.32
N HIS A 995 -8.85 23.64 -12.19
CA HIS A 995 -8.90 22.37 -11.47
C HIS A 995 -7.71 22.23 -10.54
N THR A 996 -7.99 21.94 -9.27
CA THR A 996 -6.97 21.68 -8.25
C THR A 996 -7.09 20.24 -7.77
N TYR A 997 -5.95 19.54 -7.74
CA TYR A 997 -5.81 18.17 -7.29
C TYR A 997 -4.76 18.11 -6.19
N SER A 998 -5.13 17.47 -5.09
CA SER A 998 -4.18 17.09 -4.05
C SER A 998 -4.38 15.63 -3.66
N ALA A 999 -3.29 14.99 -3.28
CA ALA A 999 -3.26 13.61 -2.80
C ALA A 999 -1.95 13.35 -2.05
N ILE A 1000 -1.96 12.36 -1.16
CA ILE A 1000 -0.74 11.80 -0.56
C ILE A 1000 -0.64 10.35 -1.00
N PHE A 1001 0.39 10.03 -1.76
CA PHE A 1001 0.64 8.67 -2.24
C PHE A 1001 1.65 7.94 -1.36
N ASN A 1002 1.59 6.60 -1.36
CA ASN A 1002 2.54 5.71 -0.70
C ASN A 1002 2.83 6.11 0.75
N GLU A 1003 1.80 6.50 1.49
CA GLU A 1003 1.94 6.86 2.90
C GLU A 1003 2.14 5.61 3.74
N ARG A 1004 3.35 5.45 4.27
CA ARG A 1004 3.74 4.37 5.16
C ARG A 1004 4.23 4.94 6.47
N GLU A 1005 3.77 4.36 7.55
CA GLU A 1005 4.18 4.74 8.89
C GLU A 1005 4.52 3.47 9.68
N ALA A 1006 5.68 3.45 10.33
CA ALA A 1006 6.05 2.41 11.26
C ALA A 1006 6.50 3.03 12.57
N LEU A 1007 6.04 2.44 13.65
CA LEU A 1007 6.43 2.79 15.00
C LEU A 1007 7.22 1.62 15.59
N ILE A 1008 8.46 1.90 15.96
CA ILE A 1008 9.42 0.89 16.42
C ILE A 1008 9.82 1.24 17.86
N PRO A 1009 9.43 0.44 18.86
CA PRO A 1009 9.93 0.60 20.22
C PRO A 1009 11.45 0.45 20.25
N THR A 1010 12.15 1.37 20.93
CA THR A 1010 13.58 1.18 21.20
C THR A 1010 13.80 0.53 22.55
N SER A 1011 14.99 -0.02 22.75
CA SER A 1011 15.39 -0.68 23.98
C SER A 1011 15.34 0.21 25.24
N VAL A 1012 15.46 1.54 25.08
CA VAL A 1012 15.31 2.52 26.18
C VAL A 1012 13.85 2.91 26.48
N GLY A 1013 12.88 2.31 25.77
CA GLY A 1013 11.45 2.57 25.97
C GLY A 1013 10.89 3.78 25.22
N LEU A 1014 11.72 4.47 24.43
CA LEU A 1014 11.31 5.58 23.57
C LEU A 1014 11.12 5.07 22.14
N PRO A 1015 9.94 5.16 21.53
CA PRO A 1015 9.73 4.65 20.19
C PRO A 1015 10.27 5.61 19.11
N ILE A 1016 10.74 5.07 17.99
CA ILE A 1016 11.00 5.84 16.77
C ILE A 1016 9.83 5.70 15.79
N LYS A 1017 9.53 6.79 15.09
CA LYS A 1017 8.53 6.84 14.04
C LYS A 1017 9.20 7.00 12.68
N ILE A 1018 9.01 6.00 11.82
CA ILE A 1018 9.44 5.99 10.44
C ILE A 1018 8.26 6.42 9.57
N VAL A 1019 8.44 7.46 8.77
CA VAL A 1019 7.43 7.94 7.82
C VAL A 1019 8.02 7.95 6.43
N ASN A 1020 7.27 7.40 5.48
CA ASN A 1020 7.51 7.56 4.05
C ASN A 1020 6.23 8.04 3.39
N SER A 1021 6.26 9.16 2.67
CA SER A 1021 5.07 9.65 1.96
C SER A 1021 5.43 10.48 0.73
N VAL A 1022 4.48 10.56 -0.21
CA VAL A 1022 4.61 11.34 -1.44
C VAL A 1022 3.42 12.30 -1.59
N PRO A 1023 3.39 13.44 -0.87
CA PRO A 1023 2.43 14.50 -1.12
C PRO A 1023 2.58 15.11 -2.51
N MET A 1024 1.45 15.26 -3.20
CA MET A 1024 1.31 15.92 -4.49
C MET A 1024 0.25 17.01 -4.41
N LEU A 1025 0.58 18.19 -4.93
CA LEU A 1025 -0.36 19.26 -5.19
C LEU A 1025 -0.20 19.71 -6.65
N MET A 1026 -1.30 19.82 -7.37
CA MET A 1026 -1.32 20.23 -8.77
C MET A 1026 -2.50 21.15 -9.05
N LYS A 1027 -2.25 22.21 -9.82
CA LYS A 1027 -3.27 23.10 -10.34
C LYS A 1027 -3.11 23.26 -11.84
N VAL A 1028 -4.23 23.15 -12.55
CA VAL A 1028 -4.32 23.37 -13.98
C VAL A 1028 -5.32 24.47 -14.24
N GLU A 1029 -4.84 25.57 -14.79
CA GLU A 1029 -5.66 26.68 -15.30
C GLU A 1029 -5.57 26.71 -16.82
N ALA A 1030 -6.68 26.89 -17.50
CA ALA A 1030 -6.70 27.14 -18.93
C ALA A 1030 -7.87 28.07 -19.28
N SER A 1031 -7.60 29.08 -20.08
CA SER A 1031 -8.60 29.92 -20.72
C SER A 1031 -8.39 29.87 -22.21
N THR A 1032 -9.47 29.80 -22.97
CA THR A 1032 -9.41 29.95 -24.42
C THR A 1032 -10.19 31.18 -24.87
N GLN A 1033 -9.62 31.92 -25.81
CA GLN A 1033 -10.24 33.09 -26.42
C GLN A 1033 -10.28 32.89 -27.93
N LEU A 1034 -11.46 32.99 -28.52
CA LEU A 1034 -11.61 32.93 -29.97
C LEU A 1034 -11.40 34.32 -30.55
N GLN A 1035 -10.39 34.49 -31.40
CA GLN A 1035 -10.14 35.73 -32.11
C GLN A 1035 -10.74 35.64 -33.54
N ASN A 1036 -11.82 36.40 -33.75
CA ASN A 1036 -12.45 36.81 -35.02
C ASN A 1036 -12.76 35.75 -36.11
N ARG A 1037 -14.01 35.77 -36.62
CA ARG A 1037 -14.42 35.11 -37.88
C ARG A 1037 -14.30 36.12 -39.02
N GLN A 1038 -13.12 36.29 -39.61
CA GLN A 1038 -13.08 36.72 -41.01
C GLN A 1038 -13.10 35.45 -41.87
N SER A 1039 -13.86 35.48 -42.96
CA SER A 1039 -14.62 34.38 -43.58
C SER A 1039 -13.91 33.05 -43.93
N GLN A 1040 -12.63 32.85 -43.63
CA GLN A 1040 -11.88 31.62 -43.94
C GLN A 1040 -10.84 31.17 -42.89
N GLU A 1041 -10.62 31.91 -41.78
CA GLU A 1041 -9.64 31.51 -40.74
C GLU A 1041 -10.24 31.65 -39.33
N ALA A 1042 -10.21 30.57 -38.54
CA ALA A 1042 -10.59 30.59 -37.12
C ALA A 1042 -9.33 30.55 -36.27
N LYS A 1043 -9.10 31.59 -35.44
CA LYS A 1043 -7.97 31.65 -34.51
C LYS A 1043 -8.45 31.49 -33.08
N MET A 1044 -7.79 30.62 -32.33
CA MET A 1044 -8.04 30.42 -30.90
C MET A 1044 -6.73 30.59 -30.13
N GLN A 1045 -6.71 31.56 -29.23
CA GLN A 1045 -5.64 31.71 -28.26
C GLN A 1045 -5.95 30.83 -27.05
N ILE A 1046 -5.00 29.97 -26.67
CA ILE A 1046 -5.03 29.17 -25.45
C ILE A 1046 -3.98 29.75 -24.52
N ASP A 1047 -4.43 30.22 -23.36
CA ASP A 1047 -3.58 30.55 -22.23
C ASP A 1047 -3.81 29.50 -21.16
N ALA A 1048 -2.83 28.62 -20.96
CA ALA A 1048 -2.87 27.57 -19.95
C ALA A 1048 -1.66 27.67 -19.01
N ARG A 1049 -1.84 27.20 -17.79
CA ARG A 1049 -0.75 27.12 -16.80
C ARG A 1049 -0.90 25.85 -15.98
N ILE A 1050 0.21 25.14 -15.83
CA ILE A 1050 0.31 23.97 -14.97
C ILE A 1050 1.29 24.31 -13.86
N MET A 1051 0.80 24.28 -12.62
CA MET A 1051 1.62 24.36 -11.42
C MET A 1051 1.52 23.03 -10.68
N ALA A 1052 2.63 22.41 -10.34
CA ALA A 1052 2.64 21.18 -9.56
C ALA A 1052 3.85 21.12 -8.63
N GLY A 1053 3.64 20.60 -7.43
CA GLY A 1053 4.70 20.24 -6.50
C GLY A 1053 4.50 18.81 -6.06
N ILE A 1054 5.55 18.00 -6.13
CA ILE A 1054 5.59 16.64 -5.59
C ILE A 1054 6.79 16.55 -4.67
N SER A 1055 6.64 15.91 -3.53
CA SER A 1055 7.77 15.67 -2.64
C SER A 1055 7.73 14.26 -2.09
N HIS A 1056 8.84 13.53 -2.20
CA HIS A 1056 9.06 12.29 -1.48
C HIS A 1056 9.72 12.63 -0.15
N VAL A 1057 9.01 12.36 0.95
CA VAL A 1057 9.39 12.71 2.31
C VAL A 1057 9.66 11.42 3.08
N GLN A 1058 10.91 11.24 3.51
CA GLN A 1058 11.34 10.15 4.36
C GLN A 1058 11.79 10.71 5.69
N ARG A 1059 11.30 10.16 6.79
CA ARG A 1059 11.63 10.62 8.14
C ARG A 1059 11.86 9.45 9.07
N ILE A 1060 12.90 9.55 9.89
CA ILE A 1060 12.98 8.85 11.17
C ILE A 1060 13.01 9.90 12.24
N VAL A 1061 11.95 9.94 13.03
CA VAL A 1061 11.79 10.95 14.08
C VAL A 1061 11.62 10.24 15.40
N GLY A 1062 12.31 10.74 16.41
CA GLY A 1062 11.95 10.54 17.79
C GLY A 1062 10.57 11.12 18.11
N PRO A 1063 10.03 10.80 19.29
CA PRO A 1063 8.65 11.08 19.68
C PRO A 1063 8.28 12.58 19.69
N THR A 1064 7.31 12.98 18.86
CA THR A 1064 7.12 14.36 18.40
C THR A 1064 6.43 15.33 19.40
N VAL A 1065 7.09 16.45 19.78
CA VAL A 1065 6.52 17.79 20.11
C VAL A 1065 7.52 18.94 19.86
N LEU A 1066 7.20 19.90 18.96
CA LEU A 1066 8.05 21.07 18.67
C LEU A 1066 7.82 22.12 19.75
N PHE A 1067 8.90 22.56 20.40
CA PHE A 1067 8.94 23.81 21.16
C PHE A 1067 9.94 24.73 20.47
N ASP A 1068 9.45 25.70 19.70
CA ASP A 1068 10.26 26.88 19.39
C ASP A 1068 9.39 28.14 19.17
N HIS A 1069 9.99 29.29 19.50
CA HIS A 1069 9.37 30.45 20.13
C HIS A 1069 8.34 31.32 19.38
N ASN A 1070 7.55 30.83 18.41
CA ASN A 1070 6.43 31.63 17.87
C ASN A 1070 5.19 30.89 17.34
N PHE A 1071 5.08 29.56 17.41
CA PHE A 1071 3.84 28.85 17.05
C PHE A 1071 3.68 27.57 17.91
N ILE A 1072 2.45 27.31 18.35
CA ILE A 1072 2.07 26.62 19.59
C ILE A 1072 1.65 25.14 19.34
N TYR A 1073 2.26 24.21 20.10
CA TYR A 1073 1.74 22.97 20.79
C TYR A 1073 0.82 21.97 20.03
N ILE A 1074 0.79 20.63 20.15
CA ILE A 1074 1.57 19.49 20.69
C ILE A 1074 0.86 18.23 20.16
N TRP A 1075 1.57 17.17 19.73
CA TRP A 1075 0.96 15.84 19.49
C TRP A 1075 0.59 15.18 20.83
N GLY A 1076 -0.58 14.55 20.96
CA GLY A 1076 -0.92 13.79 22.17
C GLY A 1076 0.17 12.76 22.50
N SER A 1077 0.89 13.00 23.60
CA SER A 1077 1.69 12.10 24.45
C SER A 1077 2.34 10.84 23.81
N TRP A 1078 3.32 11.00 22.91
CA TRP A 1078 4.31 9.94 22.59
C TRP A 1078 5.58 10.04 23.43
N THR A 1079 6.03 11.27 23.64
CA THR A 1079 6.71 11.82 24.82
C THR A 1079 6.61 13.33 24.60
N PRO A 1080 6.05 14.11 25.53
CA PRO A 1080 5.66 15.48 25.20
C PRO A 1080 6.82 16.49 25.12
N PHE A 1081 8.07 16.03 24.96
CA PHE A 1081 9.25 16.88 25.09
C PHE A 1081 10.46 16.56 24.17
N LEU A 1082 10.45 15.51 23.31
CA LEU A 1082 11.68 15.06 22.60
C LEU A 1082 11.57 15.03 21.06
N ILE A 1083 11.75 16.17 20.36
CA ILE A 1083 11.90 16.15 18.89
C ILE A 1083 13.34 16.12 18.48
N ILE A 1084 13.75 14.94 18.03
CA ILE A 1084 15.06 14.73 17.45
C ILE A 1084 14.91 13.68 16.37
N GLY A 1085 15.30 14.00 15.13
CA GLY A 1085 15.08 13.13 13.98
C GLY A 1085 15.72 13.66 12.72
N VAL A 1086 15.68 12.84 11.68
CA VAL A 1086 16.25 13.15 10.37
C VAL A 1086 15.15 13.04 9.32
N SER A 1087 15.10 14.04 8.43
CA SER A 1087 14.20 14.06 7.27
C SER A 1087 15.02 14.15 6.00
N ASN A 1088 14.76 13.26 5.05
CA ASN A 1088 15.20 13.39 3.67
C ASN A 1088 14.00 13.76 2.81
N THR A 1089 14.04 14.93 2.18
CA THR A 1089 12.96 15.42 1.31
C THR A 1089 13.53 15.63 -0.08
N ARG A 1090 12.93 14.98 -1.08
CA ARG A 1090 13.23 15.22 -2.49
C ARG A 1090 11.98 15.75 -3.16
N SER A 1091 12.11 16.79 -3.96
CA SER A 1091 10.95 17.43 -4.59
C SER A 1091 11.16 17.68 -6.07
N VAL A 1092 10.03 17.69 -6.78
CA VAL A 1092 9.91 18.13 -8.17
C VAL A 1092 8.88 19.24 -8.18
N GLU A 1093 9.28 20.40 -8.68
CA GLU A 1093 8.44 21.59 -8.79
C GLU A 1093 8.30 21.93 -10.27
N VAL A 1094 7.06 22.10 -10.72
CA VAL A 1094 6.70 22.41 -12.11
C VAL A 1094 5.87 23.68 -12.11
N ASN A 1095 6.32 24.70 -12.85
CA ASN A 1095 5.53 25.89 -13.13
C ASN A 1095 5.68 26.23 -14.62
N LEU A 1096 4.73 25.76 -15.41
CA LEU A 1096 4.76 25.84 -16.87
C LEU A 1096 3.60 26.71 -17.37
N PRO A 1097 3.84 27.98 -17.72
CA PRO A 1097 2.92 28.75 -18.54
C PRO A 1097 2.99 28.26 -19.99
N ILE A 1098 1.83 28.08 -20.61
CA ILE A 1098 1.66 27.65 -21.99
C ILE A 1098 0.77 28.69 -22.66
N GLN A 1099 1.33 29.45 -23.58
CA GLN A 1099 0.57 30.29 -24.49
C GLN A 1099 0.67 29.67 -25.87
N ALA A 1100 -0.47 29.35 -26.47
CA ALA A 1100 -0.52 28.75 -27.79
C ALA A 1100 -1.58 29.46 -28.64
N GLU A 1101 -1.27 29.74 -29.90
CA GLU A 1101 -2.25 30.19 -30.88
C GLU A 1101 -2.55 29.01 -31.81
N LEU A 1102 -3.82 28.62 -31.88
CA LEU A 1102 -4.31 27.63 -32.84
C LEU A 1102 -5.04 28.36 -33.95
N SER A 1103 -4.46 28.37 -35.16
CA SER A 1103 -5.15 28.82 -36.37
C SER A 1103 -5.63 27.63 -37.19
N ALA A 1104 -6.90 27.65 -37.58
CA ALA A 1104 -7.52 26.66 -38.45
C ALA A 1104 -8.06 27.34 -39.71
N ASN A 1105 -7.49 27.00 -40.86
CA ASN A 1105 -7.99 27.42 -42.18
C ASN A 1105 -8.86 26.31 -42.78
N THR A 1106 -10.10 26.62 -43.12
CA THR A 1106 -11.10 25.66 -43.62
C THR A 1106 -10.86 25.16 -45.04
N GLU A 1107 -10.06 25.83 -45.86
CA GLU A 1107 -9.80 25.44 -47.26
C GLU A 1107 -8.51 24.61 -47.44
N ALA A 1108 -7.56 24.71 -46.51
CA ALA A 1108 -6.27 24.00 -46.55
C ALA A 1108 -6.37 22.53 -46.06
N SER A 1109 -7.44 21.82 -46.39
CA SER A 1109 -7.71 20.42 -45.99
C SER A 1109 -6.74 19.37 -46.56
N ARG A 1110 -5.53 19.78 -46.96
CA ARG A 1110 -4.42 18.89 -47.29
C ARG A 1110 -3.07 19.24 -46.64
N GLN A 1111 -2.90 20.34 -45.91
CA GLN A 1111 -1.60 20.64 -45.27
C GLN A 1111 -1.71 21.27 -43.87
N SER A 1112 -1.22 20.51 -42.88
CA SER A 1112 -0.68 20.88 -41.55
C SER A 1112 -1.42 21.90 -40.68
N LEU A 1113 -1.86 21.43 -39.50
CA LEU A 1113 -1.98 22.25 -38.28
C LEU A 1113 -0.56 22.72 -37.90
N THR A 1114 -0.26 24.00 -38.09
CA THR A 1114 0.97 24.61 -37.55
C THR A 1114 0.68 25.08 -36.12
N VAL A 1115 1.24 24.36 -35.15
CA VAL A 1115 1.36 24.84 -33.76
C VAL A 1115 2.59 25.75 -33.74
N LYS A 1116 2.43 27.03 -33.40
CA LYS A 1116 3.54 27.94 -33.11
C LYS A 1116 3.71 28.10 -31.61
#